data_AF-A0A1V4IXM0-F1
#
_entry.id   AF-A0A1V4IXM0-F1
#
_cell.length_a   1.000
_cell.length_b   1.000
_cell.length_c   1.000
_cell.angle_alpha   90.00
_cell.angle_beta   90.00
_cell.angle_gamma   90.00
#
_symmetry.space_group_name_H-M   'P 1'
#
loop_
_entity.id
_entity.type
_entity.pdbx_description
1 polymer ?
#
loop_
_entity_poly.entity_id
_entity_poly.type
_entity_poly.pdbx_seq_one_letter_code
_entity_poly.pdbx_strand_id
1 'polypeptide(L)'
;MGTNNYILDIIDEIKEILQKNDYIKKRYNKDIEWFKERKNLYKNNAIRVAIMGITSSGKSTLVNALLGEKILPMAIRPSSSIIITASKGECRQATIYFKDNKPQILKDDELNENIIGKYADESKNPNNQLNVTQIDITTPNFMLGENIHIIDSPGLDAWNLENHEKLTLEILLPTIDICIFVTTVKANSDGTNAEKIKIVSEKGKQVILVQNMIDSIEEKIGRNGIVEEDKNTILRKHKKRAEKLLGEVTEQREDFEVIQISALNGLKGIITRDEELYKNSNFNAFINTIENCAGRTIPKLDGQRAISLIEKINNVINADREIIKGNELDTIEELIKVQSKDIDNLLDTFENSQEEIFVKINEIEDVIFETINKIAEVSSDIVEDYLEIIDRINNKNLYIESDILNIVKKCEKEKKKIYNKLNLDIRLSYVLPSVESKNIEIKHKFEERTMLFKKEGVLNKGKRLLSNIFDREWGYKEVEYDEKIVDKDATIQMVRSICNQNKNRYIEILKEWTHQYRKSIEVFYDEVNKRYEEYEEKKSQNIELYNIEEVSKSLISIRDELINLKIEENEVAATNINYEKRVAYPISNMHYNLYMLSNRILEENYLLIGKYMKYKCKEKTNKEALELFWTWDIDSCKEFISRIYGLYLKEHECEIIRKEGIYRFGNIVIVYECDRYNLDLHNKLKHIKDYSVNIFIIFNGIQIGNSKKQILESRNLSYFLKENDDLMINLVIDSSREFINAKNVHELLFEVTDLEKSIESRFKGIKNDYMLINSKNPIYNMALIEGKEKDNFLISDYKTVKEKLFESPLSRGVEEKEILEEILSYFLNKTN
;
A
#
# COMPACT_ATOMS: atom_id res chain seq x y z
N MET A 1 32.11 -1.35 13.61
CA MET A 1 32.55 -0.59 14.80
C MET A 1 31.69 -1.07 15.95
N GLY A 2 32.28 -1.54 17.05
CA GLY A 2 31.51 -2.03 18.20
C GLY A 2 30.65 -0.89 18.74
N THR A 3 29.33 -1.10 18.75
CA THR A 3 28.36 -0.24 19.44
C THR A 3 28.66 -0.30 20.94
N ASN A 4 29.53 0.61 21.41
CA ASN A 4 29.67 0.91 22.83
C ASN A 4 28.34 1.53 23.25
N ASN A 5 27.42 0.72 23.75
CA ASN A 5 26.11 1.17 24.20
C ASN A 5 26.28 1.72 25.61
N TYR A 6 26.77 2.97 25.71
CA TYR A 6 27.13 3.63 26.97
C TYR A 6 26.01 3.55 28.03
N ILE A 7 24.73 3.53 27.61
CA ILE A 7 23.58 3.34 28.49
C ILE A 7 23.66 2.00 29.25
N LEU A 8 24.09 0.92 28.60
CA LEU A 8 24.23 -0.39 29.24
C LEU A 8 25.39 -0.40 30.25
N ASP A 9 26.48 0.31 29.93
CA ASP A 9 27.65 0.43 30.81
C ASP A 9 27.29 1.25 32.06
N ILE A 10 26.59 2.37 31.90
CA ILE A 10 26.05 3.17 33.00
C ILE A 10 25.12 2.35 33.89
N ILE A 11 24.27 1.50 33.31
CA ILE A 11 23.40 0.61 34.10
C ILE A 11 24.23 -0.38 34.93
N ASP A 12 25.33 -0.89 34.39
CA ASP A 12 26.23 -1.77 35.16
C ASP A 12 26.95 -1.03 36.28
N GLU A 13 27.45 0.19 36.02
CA GLU A 13 28.07 1.02 37.05
C GLU A 13 27.11 1.34 38.19
N ILE A 14 25.86 1.72 37.88
CA ILE A 14 24.81 1.94 38.88
C ILE A 14 24.60 0.67 39.71
N LYS A 15 24.53 -0.50 39.06
CA LYS A 15 24.34 -1.77 39.77
C LYS A 15 25.52 -2.10 40.67
N GLU A 16 26.76 -1.81 40.27
CA GLU A 16 27.94 -2.00 41.12
C GLU A 16 27.87 -1.13 42.38
N ILE A 17 27.46 0.14 42.25
CA ILE A 17 27.23 1.04 43.39
C ILE A 17 26.17 0.47 44.33
N LEU A 18 25.03 0.02 43.78
CA LEU A 18 23.92 -0.53 44.55
C LEU A 18 24.19 -1.92 45.12
N GLN A 19 25.32 -2.55 44.80
CA GLN A 19 25.70 -3.87 45.31
C GLN A 19 27.00 -3.87 46.12
N LYS A 20 27.53 -2.69 46.45
CA LYS A 20 28.86 -2.51 47.03
C LYS A 20 29.10 -3.29 48.33
N ASN A 21 28.07 -3.49 49.15
CA ASN A 21 28.12 -4.33 50.36
C ASN A 21 26.74 -4.95 50.65
N ASP A 22 26.67 -5.84 51.65
CA ASP A 22 25.45 -6.60 51.98
C ASP A 22 24.28 -5.70 52.42
N TYR A 23 24.57 -4.63 53.17
CA TYR A 23 23.54 -3.66 53.59
C TYR A 23 22.94 -2.94 52.38
N ILE A 24 23.81 -2.36 51.53
CA ILE A 24 23.42 -1.62 50.33
C ILE A 24 22.63 -2.55 49.38
N LYS A 25 23.17 -3.74 49.10
CA LYS A 25 22.52 -4.72 48.23
C LYS A 25 21.12 -5.10 48.72
N LYS A 26 20.95 -5.27 50.04
CA LYS A 26 19.64 -5.58 50.63
C LYS A 26 18.68 -4.40 50.55
N ARG A 27 19.15 -3.18 50.81
CA ARG A 27 18.35 -1.95 50.75
C ARG A 27 17.86 -1.61 49.36
N TYR A 28 18.69 -1.83 48.34
CA TYR A 28 18.39 -1.45 46.95
C TYR A 28 18.07 -2.66 46.06
N ASN A 29 17.73 -3.83 46.61
CA ASN A 29 17.52 -5.06 45.81
C ASN A 29 16.51 -4.87 44.68
N LYS A 30 15.38 -4.22 44.97
CA LYS A 30 14.34 -3.95 43.97
C LYS A 30 14.78 -2.94 42.92
N ASP A 31 15.56 -1.91 43.29
CA ASP A 31 16.15 -0.99 42.30
C ASP A 31 17.13 -1.72 41.38
N ILE A 32 17.94 -2.64 41.92
CA ILE A 32 18.83 -3.49 41.13
C ILE A 32 18.00 -4.36 40.16
N GLU A 33 16.92 -4.96 40.61
CA GLU A 33 16.00 -5.73 39.76
C GLU A 33 15.45 -4.85 38.63
N TRP A 34 14.99 -3.64 38.93
CA TRP A 34 14.55 -2.67 37.94
C TRP A 34 15.65 -2.35 36.90
N PHE A 35 16.88 -2.05 37.34
CA PHE A 35 17.99 -1.80 36.43
C PHE A 35 18.36 -3.03 35.58
N LYS A 36 18.26 -4.25 36.14
CA LYS A 36 18.44 -5.49 35.38
C LYS A 36 17.36 -5.68 34.31
N GLU A 37 16.09 -5.44 34.66
CA GLU A 37 14.98 -5.47 33.71
C GLU A 37 15.22 -4.47 32.57
N ARG A 38 15.57 -3.21 32.89
CA ARG A 38 15.87 -2.19 31.86
C ARG A 38 17.08 -2.52 31.01
N LYS A 39 18.13 -3.08 31.59
CA LYS A 39 19.30 -3.55 30.84
C LYS A 39 18.91 -4.60 29.80
N ASN A 40 18.14 -5.61 30.22
CA ASN A 40 17.69 -6.67 29.32
C ASN A 40 16.79 -6.12 28.21
N LEU A 41 15.92 -5.17 28.54
CA LEU A 41 15.10 -4.47 27.56
C LEU A 41 15.98 -3.72 26.55
N TYR A 42 16.83 -2.80 26.99
CA TYR A 42 17.66 -1.98 26.11
C TYR A 42 18.65 -2.80 25.27
N LYS A 43 19.16 -3.91 25.81
CA LYS A 43 20.01 -4.86 25.10
C LYS A 43 19.29 -5.53 23.92
N ASN A 44 18.01 -5.84 24.08
CA ASN A 44 17.20 -6.54 23.07
C ASN A 44 16.40 -5.58 22.18
N ASN A 45 16.56 -4.26 22.35
CA ASN A 45 15.72 -3.27 21.73
C ASN A 45 16.33 -2.76 20.42
N ALA A 46 16.10 -3.54 19.36
CA ALA A 46 16.47 -3.19 17.99
C ALA A 46 15.63 -2.02 17.45
N ILE A 47 16.25 -1.25 16.54
CA ILE A 47 15.57 -0.27 15.70
C ILE A 47 14.56 -1.00 14.83
N ARG A 48 13.27 -0.68 15.02
CA ARG A 48 12.17 -1.27 14.25
C ARG A 48 11.88 -0.40 13.03
N VAL A 49 12.05 -0.98 11.86
CA VAL A 49 11.86 -0.33 10.57
C VAL A 49 10.65 -0.92 9.88
N ALA A 50 9.56 -0.17 9.76
CA ALA A 50 8.39 -0.63 9.03
C ALA A 50 8.54 -0.37 7.53
N ILE A 51 8.07 -1.31 6.71
CA ILE A 51 7.96 -1.12 5.26
C ILE A 51 6.50 -0.86 4.91
N MET A 52 6.23 0.37 4.49
CA MET A 52 4.94 0.85 3.99
C MET A 52 5.01 1.08 2.49
N GLY A 53 3.87 1.14 1.81
CA GLY A 53 3.89 1.52 0.41
C GLY A 53 2.67 1.08 -0.38
N ILE A 54 2.56 1.59 -1.61
CA ILE A 54 1.46 1.26 -2.51
C ILE A 54 1.47 -0.25 -2.83
N THR A 55 0.31 -0.87 -2.99
CA THR A 55 0.22 -2.24 -3.51
C THR A 55 1.00 -2.36 -4.81
N SER A 56 1.69 -3.49 -4.98
CA SER A 56 2.53 -3.76 -6.15
C SER A 56 3.73 -2.81 -6.34
N SER A 57 4.15 -2.05 -5.31
CA SER A 57 5.38 -1.24 -5.37
C SER A 57 6.67 -2.05 -5.18
N GLY A 58 6.56 -3.37 -4.95
CA GLY A 58 7.70 -4.29 -4.79
C GLY A 58 8.23 -4.41 -3.35
N LYS A 59 7.38 -4.22 -2.34
CA LYS A 59 7.73 -4.37 -0.90
C LYS A 59 8.27 -5.76 -0.55
N SER A 60 7.57 -6.83 -0.93
CA SER A 60 8.02 -8.20 -0.62
C SER A 60 9.35 -8.52 -1.32
N THR A 61 9.55 -8.03 -2.56
CA THR A 61 10.84 -8.13 -3.27
C THR A 61 11.95 -7.37 -2.53
N LEU A 62 11.64 -6.19 -1.97
CA LEU A 62 12.55 -5.42 -1.15
C LEU A 62 12.93 -6.17 0.14
N VAL A 63 11.96 -6.77 0.84
CA VAL A 63 12.22 -7.58 2.04
C VAL A 63 13.10 -8.79 1.71
N ASN A 64 12.81 -9.51 0.62
CA ASN A 64 13.66 -10.62 0.17
C ASN A 64 15.10 -10.18 -0.15
N ALA A 65 15.27 -9.02 -0.79
CA ALA A 65 16.58 -8.47 -1.06
C ALA A 65 17.32 -8.15 0.26
N LEU A 66 16.63 -7.64 1.30
CA LEU A 66 17.20 -7.41 2.64
C LEU A 66 17.55 -8.72 3.38
N LEU A 67 16.73 -9.77 3.21
CA LEU A 67 17.02 -11.11 3.72
C LEU A 67 18.22 -11.76 3.01
N GLY A 68 18.58 -11.26 1.82
CA GLY A 68 19.64 -11.81 0.97
C GLY A 68 19.21 -13.04 0.16
N GLU A 69 17.92 -13.39 0.19
CA GLU A 69 17.40 -14.62 -0.38
C GLU A 69 15.87 -14.59 -0.56
N LYS A 70 15.35 -15.48 -1.40
CA LYS A 70 13.92 -15.55 -1.72
C LYS A 70 13.17 -16.43 -0.69
N ILE A 71 12.76 -15.84 0.43
CA ILE A 71 11.99 -16.51 1.49
C ILE A 71 10.51 -16.15 1.43
N LEU A 72 10.18 -14.88 1.18
CA LEU A 72 8.81 -14.42 1.03
C LEU A 72 8.35 -14.60 -0.41
N PRO A 73 7.07 -14.93 -0.67
CA PRO A 73 6.54 -14.87 -2.02
C PRO A 73 6.63 -13.45 -2.59
N MET A 74 6.94 -13.31 -3.88
CA MET A 74 7.05 -11.99 -4.53
C MET A 74 5.70 -11.44 -5.01
N ALA A 75 4.71 -12.32 -5.17
CA ALA A 75 3.32 -12.01 -5.51
C ALA A 75 2.42 -12.61 -4.42
N ILE A 76 2.48 -12.04 -3.21
CA ILE A 76 1.54 -12.39 -2.15
C ILE A 76 0.28 -11.58 -2.43
N ARG A 77 -0.89 -12.22 -2.47
CA ARG A 77 -2.11 -11.53 -2.05
C ARG A 77 -2.04 -11.51 -0.53
N PRO A 78 -1.66 -10.39 0.12
CA PRO A 78 -1.38 -10.40 1.54
C PRO A 78 -2.60 -10.95 2.26
N SER A 79 -2.42 -11.98 3.08
CA SER A 79 -3.46 -12.27 4.06
C SER A 79 -3.51 -11.07 5.00
N SER A 80 -4.72 -10.57 5.23
CA SER A 80 -4.95 -9.27 5.88
C SER A 80 -4.45 -9.18 7.33
N SER A 81 -3.91 -10.26 7.89
CA SER A 81 -3.68 -10.45 9.33
C SER A 81 -2.27 -10.83 9.76
N ILE A 82 -1.33 -11.18 8.87
CA ILE A 82 -0.06 -11.76 9.31
C ILE A 82 1.08 -10.75 9.25
N ILE A 83 1.64 -10.41 10.42
CA ILE A 83 2.87 -9.62 10.51
C ILE A 83 4.08 -10.51 10.26
N ILE A 84 5.01 -10.00 9.46
CA ILE A 84 6.29 -10.63 9.20
C ILE A 84 7.38 -9.71 9.75
N THR A 85 8.26 -10.26 10.59
CA THR A 85 9.49 -9.57 11.00
C THR A 85 10.70 -10.25 10.38
N ALA A 86 11.70 -9.46 10.02
CA ALA A 86 12.95 -9.94 9.45
C ALA A 86 14.13 -9.30 10.19
N SER A 87 15.04 -10.12 10.69
CA SER A 87 16.24 -9.64 11.39
C SER A 87 17.45 -10.54 11.17
N LYS A 88 18.62 -10.07 11.60
CA LYS A 88 19.84 -10.86 11.58
C LYS A 88 19.79 -11.91 12.69
N GLY A 89 20.19 -13.13 12.38
CA GLY A 89 20.33 -14.19 13.38
C GLY A 89 21.43 -15.18 13.00
N GLU A 90 21.91 -15.92 13.99
CA GLU A 90 22.95 -16.93 13.79
C GLU A 90 22.46 -18.10 12.93
N CYS A 91 21.16 -18.40 13.01
CA CYS A 91 20.52 -19.50 12.30
C CYS A 91 19.54 -18.98 11.24
N ARG A 92 19.46 -19.69 10.12
CA ARG A 92 18.42 -19.48 9.11
C ARG A 92 17.14 -20.19 9.54
N GLN A 93 16.21 -19.45 10.15
CA GLN A 93 14.98 -20.01 10.70
C GLN A 93 13.82 -19.02 10.69
N ALA A 94 12.59 -19.55 10.69
CA ALA A 94 11.38 -18.77 10.93
C ALA A 94 10.60 -19.34 12.12
N THR A 95 10.05 -18.47 12.95
CA THR A 95 9.12 -18.84 14.04
C THR A 95 7.73 -18.32 13.70
N ILE A 96 6.77 -19.23 13.59
CA ILE A 96 5.38 -18.93 13.28
C ILE A 96 4.59 -18.98 14.59
N TYR A 97 3.99 -17.85 14.94
CA TYR A 97 3.13 -17.68 16.09
C TYR A 97 1.67 -17.82 15.69
N PHE A 98 0.90 -18.45 16.58
CA PHE A 98 -0.53 -18.68 16.40
C PHE A 98 -1.28 -18.10 17.60
N LYS A 99 -2.54 -17.72 17.41
CA LYS A 99 -3.36 -17.10 18.46
C LYS A 99 -3.51 -17.98 19.70
N ASP A 100 -3.75 -19.27 19.51
CA ASP A 100 -4.07 -20.22 20.58
C ASP A 100 -3.20 -21.50 20.57
N ASN A 101 -2.16 -21.55 19.72
CA ASN A 101 -1.29 -22.73 19.57
C ASN A 101 0.18 -22.39 19.88
N LYS A 102 0.97 -23.44 20.17
CA LYS A 102 2.42 -23.30 20.38
C LYS A 102 3.10 -22.82 19.09
N PRO A 103 4.16 -21.98 19.19
CA PRO A 103 4.91 -21.54 18.02
C PRO A 103 5.52 -22.72 17.26
N GLN A 104 5.51 -22.64 15.93
CA GLN A 104 6.16 -23.60 15.05
C GLN A 104 7.48 -23.01 14.53
N ILE A 105 8.57 -23.78 14.58
CA ILE A 105 9.88 -23.34 14.08
C ILE A 105 10.18 -24.08 12.78
N LEU A 106 10.53 -23.33 11.73
CA LEU A 106 11.02 -23.82 10.45
C LEU A 106 12.52 -23.51 10.35
N LYS A 107 13.34 -24.46 9.91
CA LYS A 107 14.80 -24.26 9.78
C LYS A 107 15.28 -24.67 8.39
N ASP A 108 16.33 -23.99 7.93
CA ASP A 108 17.07 -24.37 6.72
C ASP A 108 16.13 -24.68 5.54
N ASP A 109 16.18 -25.86 4.94
CA ASP A 109 15.38 -26.20 3.76
C ASP A 109 13.86 -26.06 3.95
N GLU A 110 13.35 -26.13 5.19
CA GLU A 110 11.94 -25.90 5.52
C GLU A 110 11.55 -24.41 5.43
N LEU A 111 12.52 -23.50 5.54
CA LEU A 111 12.30 -22.07 5.35
C LEU A 111 12.43 -21.72 3.86
N ASN A 112 11.31 -21.75 3.15
CA ASN A 112 11.23 -21.38 1.74
C ASN A 112 9.89 -20.71 1.40
N GLU A 113 9.86 -20.05 0.24
CA GLU A 113 8.71 -19.34 -0.32
C GLU A 113 7.41 -20.16 -0.31
N ASN A 114 7.49 -21.45 -0.67
CA ASN A 114 6.31 -22.29 -0.75
C ASN A 114 5.71 -22.57 0.63
N ILE A 115 6.55 -22.83 1.64
CA ILE A 115 6.12 -23.12 3.00
C ILE A 115 5.62 -21.84 3.69
N ILE A 116 6.38 -20.75 3.62
CA ILE A 116 5.94 -19.46 4.18
C ILE A 116 4.64 -19.00 3.53
N GLY A 117 4.51 -19.17 2.21
CA GLY A 117 3.27 -18.89 1.49
C GLY A 117 2.06 -19.67 2.02
N LYS A 118 2.21 -20.89 2.55
CA LYS A 118 1.07 -21.62 3.15
C LYS A 118 0.47 -20.89 4.35
N TYR A 119 1.26 -20.07 5.04
CA TYR A 119 0.82 -19.31 6.18
C TYR A 119 0.45 -17.88 5.78
N ALA A 120 1.29 -17.20 4.99
CA ALA A 120 1.19 -15.78 4.70
C ALA A 120 0.36 -15.38 3.46
N ASP A 121 0.09 -16.29 2.53
CA ASP A 121 -0.58 -15.99 1.26
C ASP A 121 -2.10 -16.25 1.35
N GLU A 122 -2.91 -15.22 1.05
CA GLU A 122 -4.38 -15.30 1.08
C GLU A 122 -4.92 -16.40 0.16
N SER A 123 -4.24 -16.72 -0.95
CA SER A 123 -4.67 -17.80 -1.85
C SER A 123 -4.52 -19.20 -1.23
N LYS A 124 -3.62 -19.35 -0.24
CA LYS A 124 -3.30 -20.62 0.43
C LYS A 124 -3.84 -20.71 1.85
N ASN A 125 -3.98 -19.56 2.53
CA ASN A 125 -4.55 -19.41 3.87
C ASN A 125 -5.65 -18.33 3.86
N PRO A 126 -6.78 -18.57 3.18
CA PRO A 126 -7.82 -17.57 2.98
C PRO A 126 -8.46 -17.16 4.31
N ASN A 127 -8.55 -15.86 4.57
CA ASN A 127 -9.03 -15.29 5.84
C ASN A 127 -8.24 -15.77 7.06
N ASN A 128 -6.98 -16.14 6.88
CA ASN A 128 -6.13 -16.64 7.96
C ASN A 128 -6.75 -17.78 8.80
N GLN A 129 -7.35 -18.77 8.14
CA GLN A 129 -7.91 -19.96 8.80
C GLN A 129 -6.92 -20.71 9.70
N LEU A 130 -5.61 -20.58 9.43
CA LEU A 130 -4.56 -21.14 10.28
C LEU A 130 -4.32 -20.35 11.57
N ASN A 131 -5.00 -19.22 11.79
CA ASN A 131 -4.89 -18.36 12.97
C ASN A 131 -3.45 -17.92 13.28
N VAL A 132 -2.68 -17.63 12.23
CA VAL A 132 -1.29 -17.15 12.34
C VAL A 132 -1.33 -15.69 12.77
N THR A 133 -0.57 -15.34 13.79
CA THR A 133 -0.49 -13.95 14.28
C THR A 133 0.76 -13.25 13.78
N GLN A 134 1.89 -13.95 13.77
CA GLN A 134 3.19 -13.37 13.42
C GLN A 134 4.14 -14.43 12.86
N ILE A 135 5.03 -14.01 11.97
CA ILE A 135 6.13 -14.84 11.44
C ILE A 135 7.43 -14.07 11.64
N ASP A 136 8.32 -14.60 12.47
CA ASP A 136 9.64 -14.01 12.73
C ASP A 136 10.71 -14.75 11.97
N ILE A 137 11.33 -14.09 11.00
CA ILE A 137 12.35 -14.63 10.12
C ILE A 137 13.72 -14.11 10.56
N THR A 138 14.65 -15.03 10.77
CA THR A 138 16.05 -14.74 11.09
C THR A 138 16.96 -15.45 10.09
N THR A 139 17.99 -14.75 9.61
CA THR A 139 18.99 -15.32 8.70
C THR A 139 20.35 -14.64 8.89
N PRO A 140 21.47 -15.39 8.78
CA PRO A 140 22.80 -14.80 8.83
C PRO A 140 23.10 -13.89 7.62
N ASN A 141 22.36 -14.07 6.52
CA ASN A 141 22.49 -13.30 5.28
C ASN A 141 21.78 -11.95 5.32
N PHE A 142 21.08 -11.63 6.41
CA PHE A 142 20.37 -10.37 6.54
C PHE A 142 21.34 -9.19 6.42
N MET A 143 21.01 -8.25 5.55
CA MET A 143 21.94 -7.22 5.08
C MET A 143 22.10 -6.03 6.05
N LEU A 144 21.19 -5.86 7.00
CA LEU A 144 21.25 -4.79 7.99
C LEU A 144 21.95 -5.27 9.28
N GLY A 145 22.38 -4.31 10.11
CA GLY A 145 22.97 -4.59 11.42
C GLY A 145 22.06 -5.41 12.34
N GLU A 146 22.66 -6.13 13.30
CA GLU A 146 21.95 -6.98 14.28
C GLU A 146 20.94 -6.20 15.14
N ASN A 147 21.15 -4.88 15.26
CA ASN A 147 20.28 -3.96 15.97
C ASN A 147 19.15 -3.37 15.12
N ILE A 148 18.89 -3.88 13.91
CA ILE A 148 17.84 -3.39 13.01
C ILE A 148 16.89 -4.53 12.65
N HIS A 149 15.60 -4.35 12.91
CA HIS A 149 14.54 -5.29 12.55
C HIS A 149 13.62 -4.65 11.52
N ILE A 150 13.32 -5.38 10.46
CA ILE A 150 12.32 -5.00 9.46
C ILE A 150 10.97 -5.57 9.87
N ILE A 151 9.92 -4.77 9.72
CA ILE A 151 8.53 -5.15 9.96
C ILE A 151 7.76 -4.94 8.65
N ASP A 152 7.20 -6.02 8.12
CA ASP A 152 6.25 -6.03 7.01
C ASP A 152 4.89 -6.45 7.59
N SER A 153 3.93 -5.52 7.68
CA SER A 153 2.63 -5.77 8.30
C SER A 153 1.46 -5.41 7.39
N PRO A 154 0.35 -6.16 7.44
CA PRO A 154 -0.87 -5.83 6.71
C PRO A 154 -1.43 -4.46 7.15
N GLY A 155 -2.05 -3.72 6.23
CA GLY A 155 -2.52 -2.35 6.49
C GLY A 155 -1.46 -1.25 6.30
N LEU A 156 -0.21 -1.62 5.99
CA LEU A 156 0.82 -0.72 5.46
C LEU A 156 0.81 -0.66 3.92
N ASP A 157 0.02 -1.53 3.29
CA ASP A 157 -0.47 -1.41 1.91
C ASP A 157 -1.42 -0.23 1.85
N ALA A 158 -0.87 0.97 1.68
CA ALA A 158 -1.66 2.19 1.66
C ALA A 158 -2.45 2.27 0.34
N TRP A 159 -3.49 1.47 0.17
CA TRP A 159 -4.30 1.38 -1.04
C TRP A 159 -5.67 1.98 -0.78
N ASN A 160 -5.91 3.21 -1.27
CA ASN A 160 -7.05 4.04 -0.85
C ASN A 160 -7.19 4.07 0.68
N LEU A 161 -6.60 5.08 1.33
CA LEU A 161 -6.66 5.28 2.79
C LEU A 161 -8.09 5.48 3.29
N GLU A 162 -8.87 4.41 3.34
CA GLU A 162 -10.11 4.33 4.09
C GLU A 162 -9.76 4.52 5.57
N ASN A 163 -10.67 5.09 6.35
CA ASN A 163 -10.33 5.52 7.70
C ASN A 163 -9.95 4.36 8.64
N HIS A 164 -10.33 3.12 8.31
CA HIS A 164 -9.87 1.93 9.04
C HIS A 164 -8.37 1.60 8.80
N GLU A 165 -7.80 1.93 7.63
CA GLU A 165 -6.35 1.83 7.40
C GLU A 165 -5.63 2.90 8.23
N LYS A 166 -6.16 4.13 8.26
CA LYS A 166 -5.66 5.20 9.13
C LYS A 166 -5.68 4.78 10.60
N LEU A 167 -6.74 4.10 11.05
CA LEU A 167 -6.84 3.53 12.39
C LEU A 167 -5.75 2.47 12.67
N THR A 168 -5.47 1.60 11.70
CA THR A 168 -4.40 0.58 11.81
C THR A 168 -3.02 1.25 11.91
N LEU A 169 -2.76 2.29 11.12
CA LEU A 169 -1.53 3.08 11.19
C LEU A 169 -1.38 3.80 12.54
N GLU A 170 -2.47 4.33 13.10
CA GLU A 170 -2.46 4.97 14.43
C GLU A 170 -2.04 4.00 15.53
N ILE A 171 -2.38 2.72 15.40
CA ILE A 171 -2.00 1.65 16.35
C ILE A 171 -0.56 1.17 16.10
N LEU A 172 -0.13 1.08 14.83
CA LEU A 172 1.18 0.54 14.44
C LEU A 172 2.34 1.53 14.60
N LEU A 173 2.16 2.79 14.16
CA LEU A 173 3.23 3.80 14.12
C LEU A 173 3.91 4.07 15.49
N PRO A 174 3.22 3.99 16.64
CA PRO A 174 3.87 4.09 17.95
C PRO A 174 4.97 3.04 18.20
N THR A 175 4.89 1.88 17.55
CA THR A 175 5.76 0.71 17.80
C THR A 175 7.03 0.66 16.95
N ILE A 176 7.17 1.59 15.99
CA ILE A 176 8.26 1.62 15.01
C ILE A 176 9.13 2.86 15.19
N ASP A 177 10.39 2.81 14.75
CA ASP A 177 11.35 3.91 14.85
C ASP A 177 11.52 4.63 13.50
N ILE A 178 11.59 3.85 12.41
CA ILE A 178 11.79 4.34 11.04
C ILE A 178 10.68 3.78 10.14
N CYS A 179 10.19 4.59 9.22
CA CYS A 179 9.25 4.16 8.18
C CYS A 179 9.92 4.23 6.80
N ILE A 180 9.97 3.10 6.11
CA ILE A 180 10.33 3.02 4.69
C ILE A 180 9.05 3.08 3.89
N PHE A 181 8.82 4.14 3.13
CA PHE A 181 7.67 4.26 2.25
C PHE A 181 8.06 3.91 0.81
N VAL A 182 7.56 2.80 0.27
CA VAL A 182 7.91 2.25 -1.03
C VAL A 182 6.86 2.63 -2.09
N THR A 183 7.31 3.31 -3.12
CA THR A 183 6.52 3.67 -4.31
C THR A 183 7.27 3.27 -5.58
N THR A 184 6.62 3.25 -6.74
CA THR A 184 7.29 3.05 -8.02
C THR A 184 7.82 4.39 -8.55
N VAL A 185 8.90 4.39 -9.34
CA VAL A 185 9.43 5.65 -9.93
C VAL A 185 8.36 6.38 -10.77
N LYS A 186 7.53 5.62 -11.49
CA LYS A 186 6.49 6.15 -12.41
C LYS A 186 5.14 6.44 -11.76
N ALA A 187 4.97 6.22 -10.45
CA ALA A 187 3.67 6.45 -9.81
C ALA A 187 3.24 7.92 -9.93
N ASN A 188 2.19 8.19 -10.73
CA ASN A 188 1.61 9.51 -10.97
C ASN A 188 0.58 9.93 -9.88
N SER A 189 0.78 9.50 -8.62
CA SER A 189 -0.14 9.72 -7.50
C SER A 189 0.45 10.61 -6.40
N ASP A 190 1.14 11.69 -6.79
CA ASP A 190 1.79 12.65 -5.88
C ASP A 190 0.88 13.07 -4.72
N GLY A 191 -0.35 13.51 -5.00
CA GLY A 191 -1.29 13.97 -3.95
C GLY A 191 -1.63 12.89 -2.93
N THR A 192 -1.91 11.66 -3.40
CA THR A 192 -2.23 10.52 -2.53
C THR A 192 -1.01 10.05 -1.73
N ASN A 193 0.19 10.12 -2.32
CA ASN A 193 1.44 9.76 -1.65
C ASN A 193 1.81 10.80 -0.57
N ALA A 194 1.58 12.08 -0.86
CA ALA A 194 1.80 13.18 0.08
C ALA A 194 0.95 13.02 1.35
N GLU A 195 -0.35 12.72 1.21
CA GLU A 195 -1.24 12.52 2.38
C GLU A 195 -0.77 11.38 3.28
N LYS A 196 -0.35 10.25 2.68
CA LYS A 196 0.16 9.08 3.42
C LYS A 196 1.42 9.39 4.19
N ILE A 197 2.36 10.07 3.55
CA ILE A 197 3.64 10.41 4.17
C ILE A 197 3.45 11.47 5.25
N LYS A 198 2.46 12.36 5.10
CA LYS A 198 2.07 13.33 6.14
C LYS A 198 1.69 12.64 7.44
N ILE A 199 0.85 11.60 7.40
CA ILE A 199 0.41 10.86 8.59
C ILE A 199 1.61 10.31 9.37
N VAL A 200 2.60 9.78 8.65
CA VAL A 200 3.83 9.22 9.26
C VAL A 200 4.71 10.35 9.84
N SER A 201 4.88 11.43 9.09
CA SER A 201 5.70 12.58 9.50
C SER A 201 5.11 13.31 10.73
N GLU A 202 3.79 13.49 10.81
CA GLU A 202 3.09 14.10 11.96
C GLU A 202 3.35 13.34 13.28
N LYS A 203 3.79 12.08 13.21
CA LYS A 203 4.17 11.27 14.40
C LYS A 203 5.63 11.42 14.81
N GLY A 204 6.39 12.29 14.15
CA GLY A 204 7.81 12.53 14.40
C GLY A 204 8.68 11.31 14.10
N LYS A 205 8.26 10.47 13.14
CA LYS A 205 9.01 9.30 12.69
C LYS A 205 9.88 9.66 11.50
N GLN A 206 11.07 9.09 11.43
CA GLN A 206 11.96 9.28 10.29
C GLN A 206 11.43 8.50 9.08
N VAL A 207 11.39 9.13 7.91
CA VAL A 207 10.81 8.55 6.69
C VAL A 207 11.89 8.35 5.61
N ILE A 208 11.98 7.15 5.06
CA ILE A 208 12.78 6.88 3.85
C ILE A 208 11.80 6.60 2.71
N LEU A 209 11.67 7.54 1.77
CA LEU A 209 10.91 7.34 0.54
C LEU A 209 11.76 6.58 -0.48
N VAL A 210 11.34 5.36 -0.78
CA VAL A 210 11.97 4.48 -1.76
C VAL A 210 11.18 4.55 -3.06
N GLN A 211 11.79 5.09 -4.11
CA GLN A 211 11.30 4.96 -5.49
C GLN A 211 11.89 3.70 -6.12
N ASN A 212 11.16 2.60 -6.04
CA ASN A 212 11.53 1.30 -6.55
C ASN A 212 11.24 1.17 -8.07
N MET A 213 11.77 0.13 -8.70
CA MET A 213 11.63 -0.19 -10.13
C MET A 213 12.38 0.77 -11.06
N ILE A 214 13.55 1.29 -10.66
CA ILE A 214 14.39 2.12 -11.56
C ILE A 214 14.81 1.38 -12.83
N ASP A 215 14.80 0.05 -12.81
CA ASP A 215 15.08 -0.83 -13.95
C ASP A 215 14.00 -0.75 -15.04
N SER A 216 12.79 -0.25 -14.73
CA SER A 216 11.72 -0.04 -15.70
C SER A 216 11.77 1.31 -16.43
N ILE A 217 12.65 2.23 -15.98
CA ILE A 217 12.83 3.50 -16.67
C ILE A 217 13.61 3.27 -17.95
N GLU A 218 13.01 3.73 -19.03
CA GLU A 218 13.56 3.69 -20.37
C GLU A 218 13.94 5.10 -20.82
N GLU A 219 14.90 5.20 -21.73
CA GLU A 219 15.24 6.45 -22.39
C GLU A 219 14.07 6.93 -23.27
N LYS A 220 13.83 8.25 -23.24
CA LYS A 220 12.86 8.91 -24.10
C LYS A 220 13.48 9.13 -25.48
N ILE A 221 12.93 8.45 -26.47
CA ILE A 221 13.43 8.46 -27.84
C ILE A 221 12.53 9.37 -28.69
N GLY A 222 13.13 10.39 -29.29
CA GLY A 222 12.50 11.30 -30.23
C GLY A 222 12.56 10.81 -31.67
N ARG A 223 12.32 11.73 -32.60
CA ARG A 223 12.36 11.43 -34.04
C ARG A 223 13.73 10.89 -34.45
N ASN A 224 13.73 9.92 -35.37
CA ASN A 224 14.93 9.28 -35.88
C ASN A 224 15.79 8.67 -34.77
N GLY A 225 15.20 8.06 -33.74
CA GLY A 225 15.96 7.38 -32.69
C GLY A 225 16.77 8.31 -31.76
N ILE A 226 16.73 9.63 -31.91
CA ILE A 226 17.56 10.49 -31.07
C ILE A 226 17.06 10.42 -29.63
N VAL A 227 17.93 10.11 -28.67
CA VAL A 227 17.59 10.17 -27.24
C VAL A 227 17.30 11.62 -26.87
N GLU A 228 16.02 11.96 -26.69
CA GLU A 228 15.57 13.26 -26.20
C GLU A 228 15.89 13.42 -24.72
N GLU A 229 15.79 12.32 -23.96
CA GLU A 229 16.08 12.30 -22.54
C GLU A 229 16.63 10.95 -22.10
N ASP A 230 17.84 10.95 -21.52
CA ASP A 230 18.47 9.74 -21.00
C ASP A 230 17.84 9.29 -19.68
N LYS A 231 17.99 7.99 -19.38
CA LYS A 231 17.45 7.34 -18.18
C LYS A 231 17.82 8.06 -16.89
N ASN A 232 19.07 8.49 -16.74
CA ASN A 232 19.53 9.15 -15.52
C ASN A 232 18.92 10.55 -15.36
N THR A 233 18.69 11.25 -16.47
CA THR A 233 18.01 12.55 -16.44
C THR A 233 16.55 12.39 -16.02
N ILE A 234 15.86 11.37 -16.53
CA ILE A 234 14.47 11.02 -16.13
C ILE A 234 14.44 10.69 -14.64
N LEU A 235 15.26 9.74 -14.17
CA LEU A 235 15.36 9.36 -12.76
C LEU A 235 15.60 10.57 -11.85
N ARG A 236 16.51 11.48 -12.23
CA ARG A 236 16.79 12.70 -11.47
C ARG A 236 15.58 13.63 -11.38
N LYS A 237 14.78 13.77 -12.45
CA LYS A 237 13.55 14.56 -12.41
C LYS A 237 12.54 13.94 -11.44
N HIS A 238 12.34 12.62 -11.49
CA HIS A 238 11.45 11.90 -10.56
C HIS A 238 11.92 12.03 -9.10
N LYS A 239 13.23 11.94 -8.84
CA LYS A 239 13.79 12.13 -7.49
C LYS A 239 13.51 13.53 -6.96
N LYS A 240 13.81 14.56 -7.75
CA LYS A 240 13.57 15.96 -7.37
C LYS A 240 12.09 16.26 -7.11
N ARG A 241 11.20 15.66 -7.90
CA ARG A 241 9.76 15.77 -7.72
C ARG A 241 9.33 15.19 -6.37
N ALA A 242 9.82 14.00 -6.05
CA ALA A 242 9.58 13.35 -4.76
C ALA A 242 10.15 14.15 -3.57
N GLU A 243 11.39 14.64 -3.67
CA GLU A 243 12.00 15.48 -2.64
C GLU A 243 11.21 16.77 -2.39
N LYS A 244 10.73 17.42 -3.47
CA LYS A 244 9.91 18.62 -3.38
C LYS A 244 8.58 18.32 -2.67
N LEU A 245 7.92 17.24 -3.06
CA LEU A 245 6.65 16.82 -2.49
C LEU A 245 6.76 16.53 -1.00
N LEU A 246 7.82 15.84 -0.59
CA LEU A 246 8.09 15.59 0.82
C LEU A 246 8.38 16.88 1.59
N GLY A 247 9.20 17.77 1.03
CA GLY A 247 9.51 19.04 1.67
C GLY A 247 8.31 19.98 1.85
N GLU A 248 7.22 19.80 1.10
CA GLU A 248 5.96 20.52 1.30
C GLU A 248 5.10 19.91 2.43
N VAL A 249 5.32 18.63 2.76
CA VAL A 249 4.51 17.85 3.70
C VAL A 249 5.16 17.73 5.07
N THR A 250 6.49 17.65 5.12
CA THR A 250 7.26 17.51 6.36
C THR A 250 7.65 18.89 6.89
N GLU A 251 7.34 19.20 8.14
CA GLU A 251 7.69 20.50 8.76
C GLU A 251 9.21 20.74 8.87
N GLN A 252 10.02 19.68 8.86
CA GLN A 252 11.49 19.73 8.90
C GLN A 252 12.12 18.88 7.79
N ARG A 253 13.10 19.43 7.07
CA ARG A 253 13.80 18.74 5.96
C ARG A 253 14.69 17.57 6.40
N GLU A 254 14.98 17.46 7.69
CA GLU A 254 15.86 16.43 8.24
C GLU A 254 15.16 15.09 8.50
N ASP A 255 13.83 15.08 8.47
CA ASP A 255 13.01 13.92 8.83
C ASP A 255 12.77 12.95 7.67
N PHE A 256 13.23 13.27 6.45
CA PHE A 256 13.04 12.40 5.30
C PHE A 256 14.27 12.24 4.40
N GLU A 257 14.40 11.06 3.79
CA GLU A 257 15.34 10.78 2.69
C GLU A 257 14.62 10.23 1.47
N VAL A 258 15.13 10.52 0.26
CA VAL A 258 14.63 9.93 -1.00
C VAL A 258 15.72 9.10 -1.65
N ILE A 259 15.42 7.84 -1.88
CA ILE A 259 16.32 6.89 -2.53
C ILE A 259 15.62 6.16 -3.66
N GLN A 260 16.34 5.93 -4.76
CA GLN A 260 15.82 5.22 -5.93
C GLN A 260 16.55 3.90 -6.07
N ILE A 261 15.83 2.78 -6.21
CA ILE A 261 16.41 1.44 -6.27
C ILE A 261 15.72 0.54 -7.28
N SER A 262 16.39 -0.56 -7.62
CA SER A 262 15.75 -1.75 -8.18
C SER A 262 15.85 -2.88 -7.17
N ALA A 263 14.83 -3.09 -6.34
CA ALA A 263 14.82 -4.20 -5.39
C ALA A 263 14.97 -5.56 -6.09
N LEU A 264 14.39 -5.68 -7.30
CA LEU A 264 14.47 -6.88 -8.11
C LEU A 264 15.91 -7.18 -8.58
N ASN A 265 16.61 -6.19 -9.14
CA ASN A 265 18.01 -6.38 -9.55
C ASN A 265 18.93 -6.53 -8.35
N GLY A 266 18.60 -5.90 -7.21
CA GLY A 266 19.29 -6.12 -5.94
C GLY A 266 19.22 -7.59 -5.53
N LEU A 267 18.01 -8.15 -5.45
CA LEU A 267 17.78 -9.56 -5.13
C LEU A 267 18.45 -10.50 -6.14
N LYS A 268 18.24 -10.27 -7.45
CA LYS A 268 18.85 -11.09 -8.51
C LYS A 268 20.37 -11.06 -8.40
N GLY A 269 20.98 -9.88 -8.26
CA GLY A 269 22.42 -9.72 -8.12
C GLY A 269 22.98 -10.47 -6.90
N ILE A 270 22.28 -10.46 -5.77
CA ILE A 270 22.66 -11.25 -4.58
C ILE A 270 22.60 -12.75 -4.88
N ILE A 271 21.48 -13.24 -5.42
CA ILE A 271 21.25 -14.67 -5.66
C ILE A 271 22.22 -15.22 -6.72
N THR A 272 22.43 -14.50 -7.82
CA THR A 272 23.30 -14.93 -8.92
C THR A 272 24.77 -14.58 -8.70
N ARG A 273 25.09 -13.85 -7.61
CA ARG A 273 26.42 -13.27 -7.34
C ARG A 273 26.91 -12.38 -8.49
N ASP A 274 25.99 -11.63 -9.09
CA ASP A 274 26.29 -10.66 -10.15
C ASP A 274 26.50 -9.27 -9.51
N GLU A 275 27.78 -8.93 -9.33
CA GLU A 275 28.18 -7.66 -8.70
C GLU A 275 27.78 -6.44 -9.52
N GLU A 276 27.76 -6.53 -10.85
CA GLU A 276 27.39 -5.42 -11.72
C GLU A 276 25.89 -5.15 -11.63
N LEU A 277 25.07 -6.21 -11.70
CA LEU A 277 23.62 -6.12 -11.52
C LEU A 277 23.27 -5.58 -10.13
N TYR A 278 23.96 -6.06 -9.08
CA TYR A 278 23.78 -5.58 -7.71
C TYR A 278 24.19 -4.10 -7.58
N LYS A 279 25.31 -3.68 -8.15
CA LYS A 279 25.75 -2.28 -8.12
C LYS A 279 24.77 -1.36 -8.85
N ASN A 280 24.31 -1.77 -10.03
CA ASN A 280 23.36 -1.03 -10.85
C ASN A 280 21.95 -0.94 -10.22
N SER A 281 21.64 -1.82 -9.27
CA SER A 281 20.39 -1.78 -8.51
C SER A 281 20.30 -0.64 -7.49
N ASN A 282 21.44 -0.01 -7.15
CA ASN A 282 21.59 1.00 -6.10
C ASN A 282 21.19 0.51 -4.68
N PHE A 283 21.16 -0.81 -4.46
CA PHE A 283 20.72 -1.40 -3.18
C PHE A 283 21.66 -1.08 -2.01
N ASN A 284 22.98 -1.04 -2.24
CA ASN A 284 23.94 -0.63 -1.21
C ASN A 284 23.68 0.78 -0.67
N ALA A 285 23.31 1.73 -1.54
CA ALA A 285 22.98 3.07 -1.09
C ALA A 285 21.74 3.06 -0.20
N PHE A 286 20.77 2.18 -0.48
CA PHE A 286 19.58 1.99 0.34
C PHE A 286 19.88 1.40 1.71
N ILE A 287 20.76 0.38 1.79
CA ILE A 287 21.27 -0.15 3.06
C ILE A 287 21.91 0.98 3.88
N ASN A 288 22.83 1.73 3.26
CA ASN A 288 23.53 2.83 3.93
C ASN A 288 22.56 3.92 4.41
N THR A 289 21.52 4.24 3.64
CA THR A 289 20.47 5.18 4.06
C THR A 289 19.73 4.67 5.30
N ILE A 290 19.35 3.38 5.36
CA ILE A 290 18.72 2.81 6.55
C ILE A 290 19.66 2.87 7.75
N GLU A 291 20.92 2.47 7.58
CA GLU A 291 21.91 2.48 8.66
C GLU A 291 22.22 3.90 9.17
N ASN A 292 22.29 4.89 8.28
CA ASN A 292 22.47 6.30 8.66
C ASN A 292 21.24 6.86 9.38
N CYS A 293 20.03 6.49 8.94
CA CYS A 293 18.79 6.83 9.64
C CYS A 293 18.74 6.18 11.03
N ALA A 294 19.08 4.89 11.14
CA ALA A 294 19.21 4.19 12.41
C ALA A 294 20.26 4.86 13.32
N GLY A 295 21.43 5.21 12.77
CA GLY A 295 22.49 5.92 13.48
C GLY A 295 22.08 7.31 13.99
N ARG A 296 21.15 8.00 13.32
CA ARG A 296 20.57 9.28 13.81
C ARG A 296 19.43 9.06 14.81
N THR A 297 18.77 7.93 14.76
CA THR A 297 17.63 7.60 15.64
C THR A 297 18.09 7.01 16.98
N ILE A 298 19.18 6.24 16.98
CA ILE A 298 19.76 5.62 18.20
C ILE A 298 20.09 6.68 19.27
N PRO A 299 20.79 7.79 18.99
CA PRO A 299 21.04 8.85 19.98
C PRO A 299 19.76 9.42 20.58
N LYS A 300 18.72 9.66 19.77
CA LYS A 300 17.42 10.14 20.26
C LYS A 300 16.78 9.15 21.24
N LEU A 301 16.90 7.85 20.99
CA LEU A 301 16.43 6.79 21.88
C LEU A 301 17.29 6.69 23.14
N ASP A 302 18.62 6.78 23.01
CA ASP A 302 19.55 6.74 24.13
C ASP A 302 19.39 7.96 25.04
N GLY A 303 19.12 9.15 24.49
CA GLY A 303 18.72 10.32 25.27
C GLY A 303 17.42 10.11 26.06
N GLN A 304 16.43 9.39 25.52
CA GLN A 304 15.23 8.99 26.28
C GLN A 304 15.57 7.98 27.38
N ARG A 305 16.47 7.02 27.09
CA ARG A 305 16.97 6.06 28.09
C ARG A 305 17.82 6.75 29.17
N ALA A 306 18.55 7.81 28.85
CA ALA A 306 19.29 8.60 29.82
C ALA A 306 18.34 9.36 30.75
N ILE A 307 17.30 10.01 30.20
CA ILE A 307 16.24 10.64 31.01
C ILE A 307 15.59 9.62 31.94
N SER A 308 15.30 8.43 31.42
CA SER A 308 14.76 7.30 32.18
C SER A 308 15.60 6.96 33.41
N LEU A 309 16.92 6.82 33.22
CA LEU A 309 17.86 6.51 34.28
C LEU A 309 18.01 7.67 35.28
N ILE A 310 18.11 8.91 34.80
CA ILE A 310 18.15 10.13 35.64
C ILE A 310 16.94 10.20 36.57
N GLU A 311 15.74 9.95 36.05
CA GLU A 311 14.51 9.96 36.84
C GLU A 311 14.51 8.86 37.90
N LYS A 312 14.92 7.63 37.56
CA LYS A 312 15.03 6.54 38.55
C LYS A 312 16.07 6.87 39.62
N ILE A 313 17.23 7.41 39.26
CA ILE A 313 18.26 7.84 40.21
C ILE A 313 17.70 8.88 41.18
N ASN A 314 17.02 9.91 40.68
CA ASN A 314 16.41 10.94 41.52
C ASN A 314 15.35 10.34 42.45
N ASN A 315 14.56 9.37 41.99
CA ASN A 315 13.57 8.68 42.81
C ASN A 315 14.24 7.90 43.95
N VAL A 316 15.34 7.18 43.68
CA VAL A 316 16.10 6.47 44.72
C VAL A 316 16.61 7.43 45.79
N ILE A 317 17.22 8.55 45.38
CA ILE A 317 17.78 9.55 46.29
C ILE A 317 16.68 10.25 47.11
N ASN A 318 15.57 10.63 46.47
CA ASN A 318 14.47 11.32 47.13
C ASN A 318 13.75 10.39 48.12
N ALA A 319 13.54 9.12 47.77
CA ALA A 319 12.93 8.14 48.68
C ALA A 319 13.77 7.99 49.96
N ASP A 320 15.09 7.83 49.85
CA ASP A 320 15.98 7.77 51.02
C ASP A 320 15.93 9.05 51.85
N ARG A 321 15.93 10.21 51.21
CA ARG A 321 15.85 11.51 51.89
C ARG A 321 14.57 11.66 52.71
N GLU A 322 13.42 11.27 52.17
CA GLU A 322 12.14 11.40 52.87
C GLU A 322 11.99 10.36 53.99
N ILE A 323 12.46 9.12 53.79
CA ILE A 323 12.52 8.10 54.86
C ILE A 323 13.36 8.60 56.04
N ILE A 324 14.51 9.24 55.77
CA ILE A 324 15.40 9.79 56.81
C ILE A 324 14.73 10.95 57.57
N LYS A 325 13.92 11.77 56.90
CA LYS A 325 13.18 12.88 57.54
C LYS A 325 12.01 12.41 58.42
N GLY A 326 11.59 11.14 58.30
CA GLY A 326 10.47 10.59 59.06
C GLY A 326 9.10 11.08 58.60
N ASN A 327 8.99 11.55 57.35
CA ASN A 327 7.71 11.99 56.78
C ASN A 327 6.76 10.78 56.57
N GLU A 328 5.45 11.03 56.70
CA GLU A 328 4.42 10.02 56.49
C GLU A 328 4.29 9.63 55.00
N LEU A 329 3.67 8.47 54.74
CA LEU A 329 3.49 7.91 53.38
C LEU A 329 2.80 8.89 52.42
N ASP A 330 1.86 9.70 52.92
CA ASP A 330 1.08 10.65 52.13
C ASP A 330 1.94 11.74 51.47
N THR A 331 3.07 12.15 52.09
CA THR A 331 4.00 13.14 51.50
C THR A 331 4.85 12.53 50.38
N ILE A 332 4.86 11.21 50.27
CA ILE A 332 5.71 10.43 49.38
C ILE A 332 4.89 9.86 48.21
N GLU A 333 3.59 9.61 48.41
CA GLU A 333 2.63 9.45 47.32
C GLU A 333 2.61 10.66 46.38
N GLU A 334 2.84 11.88 46.88
CA GLU A 334 3.01 13.09 46.06
C GLU A 334 4.30 13.08 45.20
N LEU A 335 5.30 12.26 45.55
CA LEU A 335 6.55 12.13 44.77
C LEU A 335 6.44 11.11 43.62
N ILE A 336 5.46 10.20 43.67
CA ILE A 336 5.18 9.27 42.58
C ILE A 336 4.40 10.02 41.50
N LYS A 337 5.04 10.32 40.36
CA LYS A 337 4.46 11.08 39.23
C LYS A 337 3.13 10.55 38.68
N VAL A 338 2.80 9.28 38.93
CA VAL A 338 1.58 8.59 38.48
C VAL A 338 1.05 7.74 39.62
N GLN A 339 -0.14 8.06 40.11
CA GLN A 339 -0.81 7.31 41.16
C GLN A 339 -1.83 6.32 40.57
N SER A 340 -2.29 5.35 41.35
CA SER A 340 -3.35 4.42 40.92
C SER A 340 -4.59 5.17 40.45
N LYS A 341 -4.93 6.30 41.09
CA LYS A 341 -6.03 7.18 40.68
C LYS A 341 -5.85 7.79 39.28
N ASP A 342 -4.62 8.07 38.85
CA ASP A 342 -4.35 8.53 37.48
C ASP A 342 -4.62 7.43 36.45
N ILE A 343 -4.33 6.17 36.81
CA ILE A 343 -4.60 4.99 35.99
C ILE A 343 -6.11 4.72 35.97
N ASP A 344 -6.79 4.82 37.11
CA ASP A 344 -8.25 4.69 37.22
C ASP A 344 -8.94 5.74 36.34
N ASN A 345 -8.54 7.01 36.43
CA ASN A 345 -9.06 8.06 35.56
C ASN A 345 -8.82 7.78 34.06
N LEU A 346 -7.65 7.20 33.71
CA LEU A 346 -7.34 6.82 32.33
C LEU A 346 -8.22 5.66 31.86
N LEU A 347 -8.45 4.67 32.71
CA LEU A 347 -9.33 3.52 32.45
C LEU A 347 -10.78 3.99 32.28
N ASP A 348 -11.29 4.83 33.19
CA ASP A 348 -12.62 5.43 33.12
C ASP A 348 -12.78 6.24 31.82
N THR A 349 -11.79 7.07 31.47
CA THR A 349 -11.81 7.84 30.23
C THR A 349 -11.82 6.93 29.00
N PHE A 350 -11.07 5.82 29.03
CA PHE A 350 -11.03 4.84 27.97
C PHE A 350 -12.36 4.09 27.84
N GLU A 351 -12.96 3.62 28.93
CA GLU A 351 -14.25 2.93 28.92
C GLU A 351 -15.38 3.84 28.41
N ASN A 352 -15.42 5.12 28.85
CA ASN A 352 -16.34 6.12 28.29
C ASN A 352 -16.12 6.33 26.78
N SER A 353 -14.86 6.33 26.34
CA SER A 353 -14.52 6.47 24.91
C SER A 353 -14.93 5.23 24.10
N GLN A 354 -14.89 4.03 24.70
CA GLN A 354 -15.40 2.81 24.08
C GLN A 354 -16.92 2.87 23.91
N GLU A 355 -17.64 3.37 24.91
CA GLU A 355 -19.08 3.59 24.81
C GLU A 355 -19.42 4.61 23.70
N GLU A 356 -18.67 5.72 23.62
CA GLU A 356 -18.83 6.72 22.56
C GLU A 356 -18.61 6.10 21.17
N ILE A 357 -17.55 5.32 20.99
CA ILE A 357 -17.27 4.61 19.73
C ILE A 357 -18.40 3.59 19.43
N PHE A 358 -18.91 2.88 20.43
CA PHE A 358 -20.00 1.92 20.23
C PHE A 358 -21.30 2.62 19.80
N VAL A 359 -21.61 3.78 20.37
CA VAL A 359 -22.73 4.64 19.92
C VAL A 359 -22.53 5.04 18.47
N LYS A 360 -21.33 5.49 18.08
CA LYS A 360 -20.98 5.85 16.69
C LYS A 360 -21.11 4.67 15.73
N ILE A 361 -20.73 3.47 16.14
CA ILE A 361 -20.92 2.25 15.34
C ILE A 361 -22.41 1.93 15.18
N ASN A 362 -23.24 2.18 16.20
CA ASN A 362 -24.68 1.96 16.10
C ASN A 362 -25.38 3.04 15.27
N GLU A 363 -24.86 4.27 15.19
CA GLU A 363 -25.34 5.29 14.23
C GLU A 363 -25.25 4.76 12.78
N ILE A 364 -24.30 3.86 12.47
CA ILE A 364 -24.23 3.19 11.17
C ILE A 364 -25.49 2.35 10.91
N GLU A 365 -26.02 1.64 11.92
CA GLU A 365 -27.26 0.85 11.81
C GLU A 365 -28.48 1.73 11.58
N ASP A 366 -28.55 2.89 12.23
CA ASP A 366 -29.62 3.86 12.00
C ASP A 366 -29.57 4.41 10.58
N VAL A 367 -28.36 4.70 10.07
CA VAL A 367 -28.14 5.12 8.67
C VAL A 367 -28.54 4.02 7.70
N ILE A 368 -28.18 2.77 7.97
CA ILE A 368 -28.61 1.60 7.17
C ILE A 368 -30.14 1.52 7.16
N PHE A 369 -30.79 1.63 8.32
CA PHE A 369 -32.23 1.49 8.46
C PHE A 369 -32.99 2.61 7.73
N GLU A 370 -32.58 3.86 7.92
CA GLU A 370 -33.12 5.02 7.17
C GLU A 370 -32.97 4.84 5.66
N THR A 371 -31.84 4.29 5.23
CA THR A 371 -31.53 4.08 3.82
C THR A 371 -32.40 2.99 3.22
N ILE A 372 -32.53 1.85 3.91
CA ILE A 372 -33.39 0.74 3.47
C ILE A 372 -34.84 1.20 3.33
N ASN A 373 -35.33 2.00 4.27
CA ASN A 373 -36.68 2.55 4.20
C ASN A 373 -36.84 3.49 2.99
N LYS A 374 -35.85 4.34 2.70
CA LYS A 374 -35.86 5.19 1.49
C LYS A 374 -35.80 4.38 0.20
N ILE A 375 -34.96 3.35 0.14
CA ILE A 375 -34.86 2.42 -1.01
C ILE A 375 -36.20 1.69 -1.22
N ALA A 376 -36.91 1.36 -0.15
CA ALA A 376 -38.23 0.74 -0.22
C ALA A 376 -39.29 1.71 -0.80
N GLU A 377 -39.21 3.01 -0.48
CA GLU A 377 -40.17 4.05 -0.90
C GLU A 377 -39.98 4.56 -2.34
N VAL A 378 -38.78 4.45 -2.93
CA VAL A 378 -38.46 4.99 -4.26
C VAL A 378 -39.00 4.09 -5.40
N SER A 379 -39.49 4.69 -6.50
CA SER A 379 -39.94 3.95 -7.68
C SER A 379 -38.79 3.14 -8.30
N SER A 380 -39.06 1.96 -8.85
CA SER A 380 -38.06 1.10 -9.52
C SER A 380 -37.47 1.72 -10.80
N ASP A 381 -38.04 2.82 -11.28
CA ASP A 381 -37.87 3.28 -12.67
C ASP A 381 -36.86 4.44 -12.81
N ILE A 382 -36.31 4.97 -11.71
CA ILE A 382 -35.44 6.17 -11.69
C ILE A 382 -34.10 5.83 -11.00
N VAL A 383 -33.05 5.64 -11.79
CA VAL A 383 -31.71 5.22 -11.32
C VAL A 383 -30.96 6.33 -10.55
N GLU A 384 -31.23 7.59 -10.85
CA GLU A 384 -30.58 8.76 -10.20
C GLU A 384 -30.90 8.87 -8.71
N ASP A 385 -32.14 8.53 -8.31
CA ASP A 385 -32.58 8.59 -6.90
C ASP A 385 -31.80 7.60 -6.01
N TYR A 386 -31.41 6.44 -6.55
CA TYR A 386 -30.61 5.44 -5.81
C TYR A 386 -29.14 5.87 -5.68
N LEU A 387 -28.59 6.61 -6.64
CA LEU A 387 -27.21 7.14 -6.57
C LEU A 387 -27.08 8.21 -5.48
N GLU A 388 -28.09 9.09 -5.35
CA GLU A 388 -28.11 10.11 -4.29
C GLU A 388 -28.21 9.49 -2.89
N ILE A 389 -28.96 8.39 -2.75
CA ILE A 389 -29.03 7.62 -1.51
C ILE A 389 -27.66 7.00 -1.17
N ILE A 390 -26.96 6.41 -2.15
CA ILE A 390 -25.62 5.81 -1.95
C ILE A 390 -24.57 6.87 -1.58
N ASP A 391 -24.55 8.03 -2.26
CA ASP A 391 -23.62 9.12 -1.93
C ASP A 391 -23.86 9.65 -0.50
N ARG A 392 -25.10 9.69 -0.02
CA ARG A 392 -25.42 10.09 1.34
C ARG A 392 -24.95 9.07 2.39
N ILE A 393 -25.02 7.77 2.10
CA ILE A 393 -24.46 6.71 2.96
C ILE A 393 -22.95 6.86 3.06
N ASN A 394 -22.27 6.98 1.91
CA ASN A 394 -20.81 7.09 1.87
C ASN A 394 -20.33 8.32 2.66
N ASN A 395 -21.01 9.46 2.50
CA ASN A 395 -20.69 10.67 3.27
C ASN A 395 -20.92 10.49 4.78
N LYS A 396 -22.06 9.92 5.21
CA LYS A 396 -22.32 9.67 6.65
C LYS A 396 -21.32 8.67 7.25
N ASN A 397 -20.98 7.60 6.53
CA ASN A 397 -19.95 6.65 6.96
C ASN A 397 -18.60 7.33 7.15
N LEU A 398 -18.16 8.19 6.22
CA LEU A 398 -16.91 8.95 6.35
C LEU A 398 -16.86 9.83 7.62
N TYR A 399 -17.99 10.43 8.02
CA TYR A 399 -18.07 11.23 9.26
C TYR A 399 -17.94 10.35 10.52
N ILE A 400 -18.70 9.26 10.59
CA ILE A 400 -18.67 8.31 11.71
C ILE A 400 -17.24 7.76 11.87
N GLU A 401 -16.62 7.38 10.77
CA GLU A 401 -15.26 6.86 10.77
C GLU A 401 -14.22 7.89 11.23
N SER A 402 -14.37 9.15 10.83
CA SER A 402 -13.52 10.26 11.29
C SER A 402 -13.68 10.50 12.80
N ASP A 403 -14.90 10.41 13.33
CA ASP A 403 -15.17 10.54 14.77
C ASP A 403 -14.46 9.42 15.56
N ILE A 404 -14.61 8.16 15.12
CA ILE A 404 -13.94 7.00 15.72
C ILE A 404 -12.42 7.18 15.72
N LEU A 405 -11.85 7.61 14.59
CA LEU A 405 -10.41 7.85 14.47
C LEU A 405 -9.92 8.94 15.45
N ASN A 406 -10.67 10.01 15.63
CA ASN A 406 -10.32 11.10 16.55
C ASN A 406 -10.37 10.66 18.01
N ILE A 407 -11.35 9.83 18.39
CA ILE A 407 -11.45 9.27 19.74
C ILE A 407 -10.23 8.39 20.02
N VAL A 408 -9.89 7.46 19.11
CA VAL A 408 -8.72 6.58 19.27
C VAL A 408 -7.44 7.40 19.38
N LYS A 409 -7.23 8.40 18.52
CA LYS A 409 -6.07 9.31 18.58
C LYS A 409 -5.93 9.99 19.94
N LYS A 410 -7.05 10.41 20.54
CA LYS A 410 -7.08 11.05 21.87
C LYS A 410 -6.67 10.05 22.95
N CYS A 411 -7.24 8.85 22.96
CA CYS A 411 -6.90 7.80 23.92
C CYS A 411 -5.42 7.40 23.83
N GLU A 412 -4.90 7.16 22.62
CA GLU A 412 -3.49 6.80 22.41
C GLU A 412 -2.54 7.91 22.89
N LYS A 413 -2.93 9.18 22.73
CA LYS A 413 -2.16 10.32 23.23
C LYS A 413 -2.12 10.35 24.76
N GLU A 414 -3.23 10.12 25.45
CA GLU A 414 -3.26 10.07 26.93
C GLU A 414 -2.49 8.86 27.47
N LYS A 415 -2.67 7.68 26.86
CA LYS A 415 -1.88 6.48 27.19
C LYS A 415 -0.38 6.73 27.07
N LYS A 416 0.06 7.38 25.98
CA LYS A 416 1.48 7.75 25.77
C LYS A 416 2.01 8.67 26.86
N LYS A 417 1.20 9.58 27.41
CA LYS A 417 1.62 10.42 28.55
C LYS A 417 1.91 9.58 29.79
N ILE A 418 1.10 8.57 30.10
CA ILE A 418 1.36 7.68 31.23
C ILE A 418 2.62 6.84 31.01
N TYR A 419 2.81 6.27 29.81
CA TYR A 419 4.08 5.61 29.44
C TYR A 419 5.28 6.52 29.71
N ASN A 420 5.22 7.78 29.28
CA ASN A 420 6.31 8.73 29.49
C ASN A 420 6.53 9.05 30.98
N LYS A 421 5.45 9.23 31.76
CA LYS A 421 5.56 9.55 33.21
C LYS A 421 6.03 8.37 34.05
N LEU A 422 5.60 7.15 33.72
CA LEU A 422 6.09 5.90 34.31
C LEU A 422 7.44 5.51 33.71
N ASN A 423 7.85 6.18 32.64
CA ASN A 423 9.09 5.95 31.96
C ASN A 423 9.21 4.49 31.50
N LEU A 424 8.15 3.97 30.89
CA LEU A 424 8.04 2.62 30.34
C LEU A 424 8.22 2.65 28.81
N ASP A 425 8.81 1.61 28.25
CA ASP A 425 8.89 1.47 26.80
C ASP A 425 7.52 1.04 26.25
N ILE A 426 6.93 1.88 25.40
CA ILE A 426 5.61 1.63 24.80
C ILE A 426 5.57 0.31 24.03
N ARG A 427 6.71 -0.19 23.52
CA ARG A 427 6.80 -1.46 22.78
C ARG A 427 6.49 -2.70 23.62
N LEU A 428 6.44 -2.59 24.94
CA LEU A 428 6.17 -3.70 25.86
C LEU A 428 4.72 -4.18 25.86
N SER A 429 3.77 -3.33 25.48
CA SER A 429 2.34 -3.66 25.52
C SER A 429 1.71 -3.96 24.17
N TYR A 430 2.36 -3.60 23.06
CA TYR A 430 1.79 -3.76 21.73
C TYR A 430 2.15 -5.13 21.18
N VAL A 431 1.12 -5.96 21.00
CA VAL A 431 1.13 -7.00 19.96
C VAL A 431 0.77 -6.29 18.66
N LEU A 432 1.43 -6.60 17.54
CA LEU A 432 1.12 -5.95 16.27
C LEU A 432 -0.29 -6.44 15.82
N PRO A 433 -1.23 -5.55 15.47
CA PRO A 433 -2.61 -5.93 15.14
C PRO A 433 -2.71 -6.78 13.85
N SER A 434 -3.51 -7.85 13.91
CA SER A 434 -3.88 -8.71 12.79
C SER A 434 -5.34 -8.48 12.38
N VAL A 435 -5.64 -8.16 11.11
CA VAL A 435 -7.01 -7.91 10.63
C VAL A 435 -7.50 -9.05 9.71
N GLU A 436 -8.73 -9.53 9.83
CA GLU A 436 -9.32 -10.50 8.89
C GLU A 436 -10.10 -9.77 7.76
N SER A 437 -10.17 -10.37 6.56
CA SER A 437 -10.95 -9.81 5.45
C SER A 437 -11.56 -10.88 4.54
N LYS A 438 -12.90 -10.89 4.37
CA LYS A 438 -13.61 -11.68 3.34
C LYS A 438 -14.06 -10.80 2.17
N ASN A 439 -13.87 -11.27 0.93
CA ASN A 439 -14.45 -10.69 -0.29
C ASN A 439 -15.64 -11.53 -0.83
N ILE A 440 -16.68 -10.87 -1.39
CA ILE A 440 -17.86 -11.50 -2.03
C ILE A 440 -18.31 -10.72 -3.30
N GLU A 441 -18.87 -11.45 -4.29
CA GLU A 441 -19.43 -11.04 -5.59
C GLU A 441 -20.94 -10.63 -5.59
N ILE A 442 -21.42 -10.01 -6.68
CA ILE A 442 -22.77 -9.41 -6.88
C ILE A 442 -23.71 -10.31 -7.74
N LYS A 443 -25.05 -10.29 -7.52
CA LYS A 443 -26.06 -11.01 -8.34
C LYS A 443 -27.29 -10.18 -8.76
N HIS A 444 -27.99 -10.64 -9.81
CA HIS A 444 -29.18 -10.01 -10.43
C HIS A 444 -30.33 -11.03 -10.63
N LYS A 445 -31.58 -10.55 -10.81
CA LYS A 445 -32.76 -11.34 -11.21
C LYS A 445 -33.52 -10.71 -12.40
N PHE A 446 -34.28 -11.52 -13.13
CA PHE A 446 -35.17 -11.14 -14.24
C PHE A 446 -36.64 -11.42 -13.87
N GLU A 447 -37.57 -10.60 -14.36
CA GLU A 447 -39.03 -10.75 -14.15
C GLU A 447 -39.77 -10.71 -15.49
N GLU A 448 -40.67 -11.67 -15.73
CA GLU A 448 -41.46 -11.77 -16.96
C GLU A 448 -42.59 -10.72 -16.98
N ARG A 449 -42.69 -9.95 -18.07
CA ARG A 449 -43.81 -9.06 -18.34
C ARG A 449 -44.41 -9.31 -19.72
N THR A 450 -45.70 -9.01 -19.87
CA THR A 450 -46.43 -9.10 -21.14
C THR A 450 -46.73 -7.73 -21.72
N MET A 451 -46.45 -7.54 -23.01
CA MET A 451 -46.92 -6.38 -23.80
C MET A 451 -47.70 -6.81 -25.03
N LEU A 452 -48.74 -6.03 -25.37
CA LEU A 452 -49.61 -6.27 -26.52
C LEU A 452 -49.07 -5.59 -27.80
N PHE A 453 -48.53 -6.38 -28.73
CA PHE A 453 -48.10 -5.90 -30.04
C PHE A 453 -49.23 -5.87 -31.07
N LYS A 454 -49.30 -4.82 -31.89
CA LYS A 454 -50.32 -4.63 -32.93
C LYS A 454 -50.05 -5.51 -34.16
N LYS A 455 -51.03 -6.30 -34.64
CA LYS A 455 -50.88 -7.05 -35.92
C LYS A 455 -50.95 -6.11 -37.13
N GLU A 456 -50.02 -6.21 -38.07
CA GLU A 456 -49.97 -5.34 -39.26
C GLU A 456 -50.92 -5.77 -40.39
N GLY A 457 -51.25 -4.84 -41.31
CA GLY A 457 -52.15 -5.02 -42.45
C GLY A 457 -53.38 -4.10 -42.47
N VAL A 458 -53.81 -3.65 -43.66
CA VAL A 458 -54.89 -2.66 -43.85
C VAL A 458 -56.25 -3.17 -43.33
N LEU A 459 -56.53 -4.48 -43.48
CA LEU A 459 -57.72 -5.12 -42.90
C LEU A 459 -57.74 -5.10 -41.36
N ASN A 460 -56.57 -5.05 -40.71
CA ASN A 460 -56.44 -5.02 -39.25
C ASN A 460 -56.53 -3.58 -38.69
N LYS A 461 -56.47 -2.53 -39.51
CA LYS A 461 -56.78 -1.15 -39.09
C LYS A 461 -58.30 -0.93 -38.94
N GLY A 462 -59.11 -1.51 -39.83
CA GLY A 462 -60.57 -1.48 -39.72
C GLY A 462 -61.11 -2.24 -38.50
N LYS A 463 -60.47 -3.35 -38.13
CA LYS A 463 -60.85 -4.16 -36.94
C LYS A 463 -60.56 -3.45 -35.60
N ARG A 464 -59.61 -2.50 -35.56
CA ARG A 464 -59.28 -1.69 -34.37
C ARG A 464 -60.31 -0.60 -34.05
N LEU A 465 -61.12 -0.19 -35.03
CA LEU A 465 -62.20 0.80 -34.84
C LEU A 465 -63.46 0.18 -34.19
N LEU A 466 -63.60 -1.15 -34.21
CA LEU A 466 -64.78 -1.88 -33.70
C LEU A 466 -64.50 -2.60 -32.37
N SER A 467 -63.32 -2.43 -31.76
CA SER A 467 -62.90 -3.16 -30.55
C SER A 467 -63.65 -2.78 -29.27
N ASN A 468 -64.51 -1.76 -29.31
CA ASN A 468 -65.37 -1.41 -28.17
C ASN A 468 -66.66 -2.25 -28.11
N ILE A 469 -66.91 -3.14 -29.09
CA ILE A 469 -68.17 -3.91 -29.19
C ILE A 469 -67.94 -5.45 -29.07
N PHE A 470 -66.72 -5.97 -29.19
CA PHE A 470 -66.39 -7.41 -29.00
C PHE A 470 -65.03 -7.61 -28.30
N ASP A 471 -64.79 -8.83 -27.76
CA ASP A 471 -63.68 -9.19 -26.86
C ASP A 471 -62.26 -8.73 -27.28
N ARG A 472 -61.45 -8.39 -26.26
CA ARG A 472 -60.17 -7.66 -26.34
C ARG A 472 -59.02 -8.34 -27.10
N GLU A 473 -59.14 -9.60 -27.51
CA GLU A 473 -58.08 -10.31 -28.26
C GLU A 473 -58.07 -9.97 -29.77
N TRP A 474 -59.01 -9.15 -30.23
CA TRP A 474 -59.20 -8.88 -31.66
C TRP A 474 -58.27 -7.77 -32.20
N GLY A 475 -57.00 -8.10 -32.46
CA GLY A 475 -56.07 -7.24 -33.23
C GLY A 475 -54.67 -7.04 -32.64
N TYR A 476 -54.42 -7.58 -31.45
CA TYR A 476 -53.13 -7.55 -30.75
C TYR A 476 -52.56 -8.98 -30.61
N LYS A 477 -51.26 -9.12 -30.33
CA LYS A 477 -50.56 -10.36 -29.97
C LYS A 477 -49.79 -10.08 -28.68
N GLU A 478 -50.04 -10.83 -27.62
CA GLU A 478 -49.21 -10.78 -26.41
C GLU A 478 -47.84 -11.39 -26.70
N VAL A 479 -46.79 -10.71 -26.26
CA VAL A 479 -45.41 -11.18 -26.30
C VAL A 479 -44.82 -10.97 -24.91
N GLU A 480 -44.31 -12.06 -24.32
CA GLU A 480 -43.59 -12.08 -23.05
C GLU A 480 -42.14 -11.64 -23.26
N TYR A 481 -41.62 -10.80 -22.36
CA TYR A 481 -40.21 -10.43 -22.33
C TYR A 481 -39.70 -10.26 -20.89
N ASP A 482 -38.42 -10.54 -20.68
CA ASP A 482 -37.75 -10.37 -19.39
C ASP A 482 -37.21 -8.94 -19.23
N GLU A 483 -37.72 -8.21 -18.25
CA GLU A 483 -37.22 -6.87 -17.91
C GLU A 483 -36.20 -6.97 -16.77
N LYS A 484 -34.97 -6.44 -16.97
CA LYS A 484 -33.95 -6.40 -15.91
C LYS A 484 -34.26 -5.23 -14.98
N ILE A 485 -35.12 -5.48 -14.00
CA ILE A 485 -35.45 -4.56 -12.91
C ILE A 485 -34.44 -4.65 -11.77
N VAL A 486 -34.31 -3.57 -10.99
CA VAL A 486 -33.50 -3.55 -9.77
C VAL A 486 -34.20 -4.44 -8.75
N ASP A 487 -33.57 -5.56 -8.41
CA ASP A 487 -34.04 -6.43 -7.34
C ASP A 487 -33.87 -5.68 -6.00
N LYS A 488 -34.97 -5.05 -5.55
CA LYS A 488 -35.00 -4.25 -4.32
C LYS A 488 -34.58 -5.08 -3.11
N ASP A 489 -35.01 -6.33 -3.03
CA ASP A 489 -34.67 -7.23 -1.93
C ASP A 489 -33.18 -7.59 -1.96
N ALA A 490 -32.62 -7.91 -3.13
CA ALA A 490 -31.19 -8.18 -3.27
C ALA A 490 -30.33 -6.93 -3.01
N THR A 491 -30.81 -5.74 -3.39
CA THR A 491 -30.13 -4.46 -3.14
C THR A 491 -30.15 -4.11 -1.64
N ILE A 492 -31.29 -4.30 -0.97
CA ILE A 492 -31.42 -4.16 0.49
C ILE A 492 -30.53 -5.18 1.21
N GLN A 493 -30.46 -6.42 0.73
CA GLN A 493 -29.54 -7.42 1.29
C GLN A 493 -28.07 -7.08 1.06
N MET A 494 -27.71 -6.53 -0.11
CA MET A 494 -26.35 -6.06 -0.39
C MET A 494 -25.95 -4.89 0.51
N VAL A 495 -26.81 -3.88 0.68
CA VAL A 495 -26.56 -2.76 1.60
C VAL A 495 -26.42 -3.25 3.05
N ARG A 496 -27.30 -4.17 3.50
CA ARG A 496 -27.17 -4.82 4.81
C ARG A 496 -25.85 -5.59 4.93
N SER A 497 -25.44 -6.32 3.90
CA SER A 497 -24.21 -7.11 3.89
C SER A 497 -22.96 -6.24 3.98
N ILE A 498 -22.85 -5.20 3.15
CA ILE A 498 -21.68 -4.30 3.12
C ILE A 498 -21.55 -3.56 4.45
N CYS A 499 -22.65 -3.03 4.98
CA CYS A 499 -22.59 -2.25 6.20
C CYS A 499 -22.35 -3.13 7.44
N ASN A 500 -22.90 -4.36 7.47
CA ASN A 500 -22.55 -5.35 8.50
C ASN A 500 -21.08 -5.79 8.42
N GLN A 501 -20.53 -5.95 7.22
CA GLN A 501 -19.12 -6.28 7.02
C GLN A 501 -18.19 -5.16 7.52
N ASN A 502 -18.47 -3.91 7.15
CA ASN A 502 -17.70 -2.76 7.64
C ASN A 502 -17.79 -2.62 9.16
N LYS A 503 -19.00 -2.76 9.73
CA LYS A 503 -19.20 -2.77 11.19
C LYS A 503 -18.37 -3.86 11.88
N ASN A 504 -18.40 -5.08 11.37
CA ASN A 504 -17.62 -6.19 11.93
C ASN A 504 -16.11 -5.89 11.89
N ARG A 505 -15.62 -5.30 10.79
CA ARG A 505 -14.22 -4.89 10.65
C ARG A 505 -13.80 -3.87 11.69
N TYR A 506 -14.61 -2.84 11.94
CA TYR A 506 -14.36 -1.87 13.00
C TYR A 506 -14.36 -2.51 14.39
N ILE A 507 -15.35 -3.37 14.66
CA ILE A 507 -15.45 -4.08 15.94
C ILE A 507 -14.21 -4.95 16.20
N GLU A 508 -13.68 -5.62 15.18
CA GLU A 508 -12.46 -6.44 15.31
C GLU A 508 -11.22 -5.60 15.61
N ILE A 509 -10.98 -4.54 14.84
CA ILE A 509 -9.86 -3.61 15.10
C ILE A 509 -9.96 -3.03 16.52
N LEU A 510 -11.17 -2.65 16.95
CA LEU A 510 -11.40 -2.09 18.27
C LEU A 510 -11.28 -3.11 19.40
N LYS A 511 -11.64 -4.38 19.17
CA LYS A 511 -11.40 -5.47 20.13
C LYS A 511 -9.91 -5.67 20.37
N GLU A 512 -9.13 -5.70 19.31
CA GLU A 512 -7.67 -5.86 19.39
C GLU A 512 -7.03 -4.63 20.06
N TRP A 513 -7.42 -3.42 19.63
CA TRP A 513 -7.03 -2.17 20.29
C TRP A 513 -7.38 -2.18 21.78
N THR A 514 -8.57 -2.65 22.15
CA THR A 514 -9.02 -2.75 23.54
C THR A 514 -8.16 -3.71 24.35
N HIS A 515 -7.86 -4.87 23.79
CA HIS A 515 -7.00 -5.85 24.44
C HIS A 515 -5.60 -5.25 24.70
N GLN A 516 -5.01 -4.59 23.71
CA GLN A 516 -3.70 -3.93 23.83
C GLN A 516 -3.72 -2.75 24.82
N TYR A 517 -4.81 -1.98 24.83
CA TYR A 517 -4.98 -0.88 25.75
C TYR A 517 -5.08 -1.40 27.19
N ARG A 518 -5.89 -2.43 27.44
CA ARG A 518 -6.00 -3.06 28.77
C ARG A 518 -4.70 -3.69 29.25
N LYS A 519 -3.95 -4.37 28.37
CA LYS A 519 -2.61 -4.86 28.70
C LYS A 519 -1.67 -3.72 29.10
N SER A 520 -1.79 -2.55 28.47
CA SER A 520 -1.03 -1.37 28.89
C SER A 520 -1.43 -0.88 30.28
N ILE A 521 -2.73 -0.89 30.59
CA ILE A 521 -3.24 -0.55 31.93
C ILE A 521 -2.71 -1.53 32.99
N GLU A 522 -2.70 -2.83 32.71
CA GLU A 522 -2.11 -3.85 33.61
C GLU A 522 -0.63 -3.56 33.88
N VAL A 523 0.15 -3.29 32.83
CA VAL A 523 1.57 -2.91 32.95
C VAL A 523 1.74 -1.65 33.82
N PHE A 524 0.82 -0.68 33.72
CA PHE A 524 0.87 0.53 34.55
C PHE A 524 0.60 0.22 36.03
N TYR A 525 -0.42 -0.57 36.34
CA TYR A 525 -0.71 -0.98 37.71
C TYR A 525 0.44 -1.79 38.30
N ASP A 526 1.00 -2.73 37.54
CA ASP A 526 2.14 -3.54 37.97
C ASP A 526 3.36 -2.66 38.30
N GLU A 527 3.67 -1.67 37.46
CA GLU A 527 4.78 -0.73 37.70
C GLU A 527 4.52 0.17 38.92
N VAL A 528 3.30 0.68 39.11
CA VAL A 528 2.95 1.49 40.29
C VAL A 528 3.01 0.66 41.57
N ASN A 529 2.46 -0.56 41.56
CA ASN A 529 2.48 -1.48 42.70
C ASN A 529 3.91 -1.87 43.07
N LYS A 530 4.77 -2.19 42.09
CA LYS A 530 6.20 -2.46 42.32
C LYS A 530 6.89 -1.30 43.04
N ARG A 531 6.62 -0.05 42.65
CA ARG A 531 7.19 1.14 43.30
C ARG A 531 6.71 1.34 44.73
N TYR A 532 5.46 1.00 45.02
CA TYR A 532 4.92 1.05 46.37
C TYR A 532 5.57 0.00 47.28
N GLU A 533 5.66 -1.25 46.80
CA GLU A 533 6.35 -2.35 47.50
C GLU A 533 7.82 -2.02 47.76
N GLU A 534 8.51 -1.48 46.75
CA GLU A 534 9.88 -0.96 46.82
C GLU A 534 10.09 0.00 48.01
N TYR A 535 9.15 0.93 48.17
CA TYR A 535 9.23 1.96 49.19
C TYR A 535 8.96 1.40 50.59
N GLU A 536 7.88 0.63 50.76
CA GLU A 536 7.51 0.01 52.05
C GLU A 536 8.62 -0.92 52.55
N GLU A 537 9.21 -1.70 51.65
CA GLU A 537 10.34 -2.56 51.98
C GLU A 537 11.53 -1.72 52.48
N LYS A 538 11.91 -0.63 51.79
CA LYS A 538 13.00 0.27 52.23
C LYS A 538 12.73 0.97 53.56
N LYS A 539 11.48 1.33 53.84
CA LYS A 539 11.05 1.99 55.08
C LYS A 539 11.13 1.04 56.27
N SER A 540 10.83 -0.25 56.06
CA SER A 540 10.88 -1.28 57.11
C SER A 540 12.30 -1.68 57.53
N GLN A 541 13.32 -1.28 56.77
CA GLN A 541 14.71 -1.64 57.01
C GLN A 541 15.45 -0.64 57.92
N ASN A 542 16.51 -1.11 58.58
CA ASN A 542 17.39 -0.25 59.37
C ASN A 542 18.09 0.80 58.50
N ILE A 543 18.29 2.00 59.05
CA ILE A 543 18.91 3.15 58.37
C ILE A 543 20.38 3.25 58.76
N GLU A 544 21.29 3.06 57.78
CA GLU A 544 22.73 3.30 57.94
C GLU A 544 23.15 4.53 57.14
N LEU A 545 23.13 5.70 57.79
CA LEU A 545 23.30 7.01 57.14
C LEU A 545 24.57 7.10 56.28
N TYR A 546 25.70 6.57 56.75
CA TYR A 546 26.96 6.61 56.00
C TYR A 546 26.87 5.89 54.65
N ASN A 547 26.32 4.67 54.64
CA ASN A 547 26.15 3.87 53.43
C ASN A 547 25.16 4.53 52.45
N ILE A 548 24.07 5.10 52.96
CA ILE A 548 23.06 5.80 52.14
C ILE A 548 23.64 7.08 51.51
N GLU A 549 24.39 7.87 52.28
CA GLU A 549 25.03 9.09 51.76
C GLU A 549 26.09 8.79 50.70
N GLU A 550 26.86 7.71 50.85
CA GLU A 550 27.85 7.27 49.88
C GLU A 550 27.22 6.86 48.54
N VAL A 551 26.14 6.07 48.60
CA VAL A 551 25.36 5.69 47.42
C VAL A 551 24.77 6.93 46.75
N SER A 552 24.15 7.82 47.52
CA SER A 552 23.55 9.05 47.01
C SER A 552 24.56 9.94 46.27
N LYS A 553 25.76 10.15 46.84
CA LYS A 553 26.85 10.90 46.17
C LYS A 553 27.28 10.24 44.85
N SER A 554 27.43 8.92 44.85
CA SER A 554 27.86 8.18 43.65
C SER A 554 26.80 8.25 42.55
N LEU A 555 25.53 8.08 42.89
CA LEU A 555 24.41 8.20 41.95
C LEU A 555 24.25 9.64 41.42
N ILE A 556 24.48 10.67 42.25
CA ILE A 556 24.48 12.08 41.80
C ILE A 556 25.54 12.30 40.73
N SER A 557 26.74 11.73 40.90
CA SER A 557 27.82 11.83 39.90
C SER A 557 27.38 11.25 38.55
N ILE A 558 26.84 10.03 38.54
CA ILE A 558 26.34 9.38 37.32
C ILE A 558 25.19 10.19 36.69
N ARG A 559 24.29 10.71 37.51
CA ARG A 559 23.17 11.53 37.02
C ARG A 559 23.68 12.79 36.31
N ASP A 560 24.66 13.47 36.89
CA ASP A 560 25.20 14.71 36.33
C ASP A 560 26.01 14.43 35.04
N GLU A 561 26.68 13.28 34.95
CA GLU A 561 27.28 12.77 33.71
C GLU A 561 26.23 12.54 32.61
N LEU A 562 25.13 11.84 32.92
CA LEU A 562 24.03 11.61 31.98
C LEU A 562 23.37 12.93 31.50
N ILE A 563 23.32 13.96 32.36
CA ILE A 563 22.80 15.28 32.00
C ILE A 563 23.71 15.98 30.98
N ASN A 564 25.04 15.88 31.16
CA ASN A 564 26.00 16.53 30.27
C ASN A 564 26.03 15.88 28.88
N LEU A 565 25.96 14.55 28.80
CA LEU A 565 25.91 13.81 27.52
C LEU A 565 24.72 14.22 26.64
N LYS A 566 23.58 14.57 27.26
CA LYS A 566 22.37 15.04 26.56
C LYS A 566 22.56 16.39 25.84
N ILE A 567 23.50 17.22 26.28
CA ILE A 567 23.73 18.56 25.72
C ILE A 567 24.57 18.46 24.43
N GLU A 568 25.56 17.57 24.39
CA GLU A 568 26.46 17.39 23.24
C GLU A 568 25.76 16.79 22.00
N GLU A 569 24.75 15.92 22.19
CA GLU A 569 24.02 15.29 21.06
C GLU A 569 23.24 16.28 20.18
N ASN A 570 22.89 17.48 20.68
CA ASN A 570 22.14 18.47 19.92
C ASN A 570 22.98 19.27 18.89
N GLU A 571 24.32 19.19 18.94
CA GLU A 571 25.20 20.07 18.14
C GLU A 571 25.78 19.42 16.86
N VAL A 572 25.62 18.11 16.65
CA VAL A 572 26.50 17.35 15.71
C VAL A 572 25.93 17.14 14.29
N ALA A 573 24.70 17.56 13.98
CA ALA A 573 24.04 17.20 12.72
C ALA A 573 24.24 18.22 11.58
N ALA A 574 25.41 18.25 10.92
CA ALA A 574 25.52 18.84 9.58
C ALA A 574 26.73 18.33 8.80
N THR A 575 26.55 17.73 7.61
CA THR A 575 27.50 17.86 6.48
C THR A 575 26.95 17.34 5.14
N ASN A 576 27.38 18.03 4.07
CA ASN A 576 26.95 17.97 2.68
C ASN A 576 27.68 16.91 1.82
N ILE A 577 27.01 16.45 0.75
CA ILE A 577 27.57 15.53 -0.27
C ILE A 577 27.94 16.27 -1.57
N ASN A 578 29.06 15.86 -2.17
CA ASN A 578 29.73 16.45 -3.34
C ASN A 578 29.30 15.78 -4.66
N TYR A 579 29.40 16.51 -5.78
CA TYR A 579 28.96 16.09 -7.13
C TYR A 579 30.12 15.60 -8.02
N GLU A 580 29.92 14.50 -8.75
CA GLU A 580 30.83 14.02 -9.81
C GLU A 580 30.45 14.53 -11.22
N LYS A 581 31.47 14.77 -12.04
CA LYS A 581 31.40 15.27 -13.42
C LYS A 581 31.26 14.14 -14.43
N ARG A 582 30.37 14.33 -15.43
CA ARG A 582 30.19 13.42 -16.58
C ARG A 582 31.27 13.61 -17.65
N VAL A 583 31.64 12.49 -18.29
CA VAL A 583 32.47 12.42 -19.51
C VAL A 583 31.59 11.96 -20.67
N ALA A 584 31.68 12.63 -21.81
CA ALA A 584 30.95 12.26 -23.04
C ALA A 584 31.85 11.40 -23.95
N TYR A 585 31.31 10.33 -24.52
CA TYR A 585 32.01 9.46 -25.47
C TYR A 585 31.49 9.65 -26.90
N PRO A 586 32.36 9.77 -27.92
CA PRO A 586 31.96 9.82 -29.31
C PRO A 586 31.53 8.43 -29.82
N ILE A 587 30.35 8.35 -30.45
CA ILE A 587 29.82 7.14 -31.08
C ILE A 587 30.16 7.18 -32.58
N SER A 588 30.66 6.09 -33.16
CA SER A 588 30.95 6.02 -34.60
C SER A 588 29.67 6.02 -35.45
N ASN A 589 29.76 6.48 -36.71
CA ASN A 589 28.66 6.40 -37.68
C ASN A 589 28.07 4.99 -37.86
N MET A 590 28.89 3.94 -37.78
CA MET A 590 28.40 2.55 -37.92
C MET A 590 27.45 2.16 -36.77
N HIS A 591 27.85 2.42 -35.53
CA HIS A 591 27.02 2.20 -34.34
C HIS A 591 25.72 3.02 -34.41
N TYR A 592 25.79 4.28 -34.83
CA TYR A 592 24.59 5.11 -35.04
C TYR A 592 23.66 4.52 -36.12
N ASN A 593 24.21 4.10 -37.27
CA ASN A 593 23.41 3.50 -38.35
C ASN A 593 22.78 2.15 -37.95
N LEU A 594 23.48 1.32 -37.17
CA LEU A 594 22.93 0.08 -36.63
C LEU A 594 21.80 0.34 -35.64
N TYR A 595 21.99 1.32 -34.75
CA TYR A 595 20.96 1.78 -33.83
C TYR A 595 19.72 2.32 -34.58
N MET A 596 19.94 3.13 -35.61
CA MET A 596 18.88 3.64 -36.49
C MET A 596 18.10 2.54 -37.21
N LEU A 597 18.81 1.54 -37.75
CA LEU A 597 18.20 0.39 -38.41
C LEU A 597 17.36 -0.42 -37.43
N SER A 598 17.89 -0.69 -36.24
CA SER A 598 17.17 -1.41 -35.18
C SER A 598 15.87 -0.70 -34.80
N ASN A 599 15.92 0.61 -34.59
CA ASN A 599 14.73 1.39 -34.26
C ASN A 599 13.71 1.45 -35.40
N ARG A 600 14.16 1.55 -36.66
CA ARG A 600 13.24 1.50 -37.82
C ARG A 600 12.51 0.17 -37.94
N ILE A 601 13.17 -0.94 -37.64
CA ILE A 601 12.50 -2.26 -37.65
C ILE A 601 11.37 -2.28 -36.62
N LEU A 602 11.61 -1.76 -35.41
CA LEU A 602 10.58 -1.66 -34.37
C LEU A 602 9.43 -0.74 -34.80
N GLU A 603 9.75 0.44 -35.33
CA GLU A 603 8.78 1.43 -35.80
C GLU A 603 7.86 0.88 -36.90
N GLU A 604 8.41 0.29 -37.96
CA GLU A 604 7.63 -0.28 -39.06
C GLU A 604 6.71 -1.41 -38.60
N ASN A 605 7.17 -2.28 -37.69
CA ASN A 605 6.34 -3.35 -37.13
C ASN A 605 5.19 -2.81 -36.27
N TYR A 606 5.42 -1.73 -35.51
CA TYR A 606 4.36 -1.06 -34.77
C TYR A 606 3.33 -0.37 -35.70
N LEU A 607 3.79 0.27 -36.78
CA LEU A 607 2.91 0.86 -37.79
C LEU A 607 2.05 -0.19 -38.49
N LEU A 608 2.57 -1.42 -38.67
CA LEU A 608 1.77 -2.55 -39.17
C LEU A 608 0.65 -2.91 -38.20
N ILE A 609 0.92 -2.95 -36.90
CA ILE A 609 -0.11 -3.17 -35.87
C ILE A 609 -1.17 -2.07 -35.93
N GLY A 610 -0.79 -0.80 -36.04
CA GLY A 610 -1.75 0.30 -36.16
C GLY A 610 -2.62 0.23 -37.42
N LYS A 611 -2.03 -0.17 -38.56
CA LYS A 611 -2.79 -0.44 -39.79
C LYS A 611 -3.75 -1.61 -39.62
N TYR A 612 -3.33 -2.66 -38.92
CA TYR A 612 -4.18 -3.82 -38.60
C TYR A 612 -5.37 -3.43 -37.72
N MET A 613 -5.16 -2.64 -36.66
CA MET A 613 -6.25 -2.17 -35.80
C MET A 613 -7.27 -1.33 -36.56
N LYS A 614 -6.80 -0.44 -37.45
CA LYS A 614 -7.66 0.32 -38.36
C LYS A 614 -8.50 -0.58 -39.27
N TYR A 615 -7.86 -1.60 -39.84
CA TYR A 615 -8.54 -2.58 -40.69
C TYR A 615 -9.64 -3.33 -39.92
N LYS A 616 -9.33 -3.82 -38.72
CA LYS A 616 -10.28 -4.54 -37.86
C LYS A 616 -11.43 -3.66 -37.40
N CYS A 617 -11.16 -2.40 -37.06
CA CYS A 617 -12.22 -1.45 -36.73
C CYS A 617 -13.16 -1.24 -37.92
N LYS A 618 -12.61 -1.06 -39.13
CA LYS A 618 -13.40 -0.91 -40.36
C LYS A 618 -14.22 -2.16 -40.70
N GLU A 619 -13.67 -3.35 -40.45
CA GLU A 619 -14.38 -4.63 -40.62
C GLU A 619 -15.57 -4.73 -39.65
N LYS A 620 -15.39 -4.30 -38.39
CA LYS A 620 -16.44 -4.32 -37.36
C LYS A 620 -17.54 -3.26 -37.59
N THR A 621 -17.13 -2.03 -37.89
CA THR A 621 -18.01 -0.84 -37.96
C THR A 621 -18.56 -0.55 -39.35
N ASN A 622 -18.03 -1.22 -40.39
CA ASN A 622 -18.32 -0.98 -41.81
C ASN A 622 -18.04 0.45 -42.31
N LYS A 623 -17.31 1.26 -41.53
CA LYS A 623 -17.00 2.67 -41.82
C LYS A 623 -15.56 3.00 -41.44
N GLU A 624 -15.07 4.15 -41.90
CA GLU A 624 -13.83 4.69 -41.35
C GLU A 624 -14.10 5.28 -39.97
N ALA A 625 -13.30 4.87 -38.99
CA ALA A 625 -13.45 5.26 -37.61
C ALA A 625 -12.51 6.40 -37.21
N LEU A 626 -12.93 7.18 -36.23
CA LEU A 626 -12.09 8.13 -35.50
C LEU A 626 -11.22 7.34 -34.50
N GLU A 627 -9.93 7.67 -34.41
CA GLU A 627 -9.02 7.06 -33.45
C GLU A 627 -9.08 7.85 -32.13
N LEU A 628 -9.65 7.29 -31.08
CA LEU A 628 -9.80 7.97 -29.79
C LEU A 628 -8.90 7.33 -28.73
N PHE A 629 -8.05 8.13 -28.11
CA PHE A 629 -7.17 7.72 -27.02
C PHE A 629 -7.69 8.29 -25.70
N TRP A 630 -8.19 7.42 -24.83
CA TRP A 630 -8.65 7.78 -23.49
C TRP A 630 -7.57 7.47 -22.47
N THR A 631 -7.15 8.48 -21.70
CA THR A 631 -6.04 8.31 -20.78
C THR A 631 -6.13 9.17 -19.52
N TRP A 632 -5.46 8.70 -18.47
CA TRP A 632 -5.14 9.46 -17.26
C TRP A 632 -3.64 9.78 -17.16
N ASP A 633 -2.86 9.41 -18.19
CA ASP A 633 -1.41 9.63 -18.28
C ASP A 633 -1.01 10.04 -19.71
N ILE A 634 -0.72 11.33 -19.88
CA ILE A 634 -0.37 11.89 -21.20
C ILE A 634 0.96 11.36 -21.70
N ASP A 635 1.92 11.07 -20.81
CA ASP A 635 3.24 10.61 -21.24
C ASP A 635 3.14 9.19 -21.80
N SER A 636 2.42 8.29 -21.11
CA SER A 636 2.10 6.94 -21.60
C SER A 636 1.32 6.98 -22.92
N CYS A 637 0.32 7.87 -23.02
CA CYS A 637 -0.49 8.05 -24.21
C CYS A 637 0.33 8.54 -25.41
N LYS A 638 1.20 9.53 -25.20
CA LYS A 638 2.12 10.03 -26.23
C LYS A 638 3.02 8.93 -26.74
N GLU A 639 3.59 8.11 -25.86
CA GLU A 639 4.44 6.98 -26.26
C GLU A 639 3.65 5.99 -27.12
N PHE A 640 2.46 5.59 -26.69
CA PHE A 640 1.64 4.63 -27.43
C PHE A 640 1.23 5.15 -28.82
N ILE A 641 0.79 6.40 -28.90
CA ILE A 641 0.43 7.06 -30.17
C ILE A 641 1.63 7.11 -31.11
N SER A 642 2.82 7.44 -30.60
CA SER A 642 4.05 7.49 -31.39
C SER A 642 4.42 6.12 -31.95
N ARG A 643 4.19 5.05 -31.18
CA ARG A 643 4.42 3.67 -31.62
C ARG A 643 3.41 3.29 -32.69
N ILE A 644 2.12 3.28 -32.35
CA ILE A 644 1.09 2.69 -33.22
C ILE A 644 0.77 3.52 -34.47
N TYR A 645 0.99 4.84 -34.43
CA TYR A 645 0.68 5.75 -35.53
C TYR A 645 1.84 6.61 -36.03
N GLY A 646 3.05 6.48 -35.47
CA GLY A 646 4.21 7.28 -35.89
C GLY A 646 4.06 8.77 -35.60
N LEU A 647 3.12 9.14 -34.71
CA LEU A 647 2.78 10.53 -34.43
C LEU A 647 3.45 11.00 -33.12
N TYR A 648 4.32 11.98 -33.25
CA TYR A 648 5.10 12.54 -32.14
C TYR A 648 4.51 13.86 -31.65
N LEU A 649 3.86 13.82 -30.48
CA LEU A 649 3.35 15.02 -29.80
C LEU A 649 4.51 15.84 -29.21
N LYS A 650 4.57 17.13 -29.52
CA LYS A 650 5.50 18.10 -28.94
C LYS A 650 5.04 18.54 -27.55
N GLU A 651 5.96 19.04 -26.73
CA GLU A 651 5.65 19.42 -25.34
C GLU A 651 4.53 20.45 -25.23
N HIS A 652 4.50 21.46 -26.11
CA HIS A 652 3.41 22.44 -26.13
C HIS A 652 2.02 21.83 -26.43
N GLU A 653 1.94 20.75 -27.22
CA GLU A 653 0.67 20.03 -27.47
C GLU A 653 0.24 19.28 -26.21
N CYS A 654 1.20 18.64 -25.52
CA CYS A 654 0.95 18.02 -24.22
C CYS A 654 0.47 19.03 -23.17
N GLU A 655 1.03 20.24 -23.15
CA GLU A 655 0.57 21.32 -22.27
C GLU A 655 -0.86 21.78 -22.59
N ILE A 656 -1.25 21.83 -23.87
CA ILE A 656 -2.63 22.12 -24.28
C ILE A 656 -3.57 21.02 -23.80
N ILE A 657 -3.21 19.74 -24.00
CA ILE A 657 -4.01 18.60 -23.53
C ILE A 657 -4.19 18.67 -22.00
N ARG A 658 -3.11 18.94 -21.24
CA ARG A 658 -3.15 19.12 -19.78
C ARG A 658 -4.07 20.25 -19.34
N LYS A 659 -4.24 21.29 -20.17
CA LYS A 659 -5.08 22.47 -19.86
C LYS A 659 -6.53 22.30 -20.28
N GLU A 660 -6.80 21.65 -21.42
CA GLU A 660 -8.11 21.62 -22.08
C GLU A 660 -8.85 20.29 -21.97
N GLY A 661 -8.17 19.22 -21.54
CA GLY A 661 -8.71 17.88 -21.31
C GLY A 661 -9.01 17.07 -22.58
N ILE A 662 -9.12 17.70 -23.74
CA ILE A 662 -9.32 17.03 -25.02
C ILE A 662 -8.57 17.76 -26.13
N TYR A 663 -7.99 17.01 -27.07
CA TYR A 663 -7.27 17.57 -28.20
C TYR A 663 -7.49 16.73 -29.46
N ARG A 664 -7.73 17.38 -30.60
CA ARG A 664 -7.97 16.71 -31.88
C ARG A 664 -6.87 17.05 -32.89
N PHE A 665 -6.25 16.01 -33.45
CA PHE A 665 -5.30 16.09 -34.55
C PHE A 665 -5.81 15.26 -35.73
N GLY A 666 -6.41 15.91 -36.73
CA GLY A 666 -7.00 15.23 -37.89
C GLY A 666 -8.06 14.19 -37.47
N ASN A 667 -7.76 12.92 -37.70
CA ASN A 667 -8.62 11.78 -37.33
C ASN A 667 -8.26 11.13 -35.98
N ILE A 668 -7.36 11.74 -35.22
CA ILE A 668 -6.98 11.30 -33.86
C ILE A 668 -7.58 12.28 -32.84
N VAL A 669 -8.20 11.75 -31.80
CA VAL A 669 -8.65 12.51 -30.62
C VAL A 669 -7.99 11.93 -29.38
N ILE A 670 -7.45 12.80 -28.54
CA ILE A 670 -6.88 12.45 -27.24
C ILE A 670 -7.78 13.05 -26.17
N VAL A 671 -8.24 12.21 -25.24
CA VAL A 671 -9.03 12.58 -24.07
C VAL A 671 -8.17 12.32 -22.83
N TYR A 672 -7.82 13.39 -22.12
CA TYR A 672 -7.13 13.35 -20.84
C TYR A 672 -8.13 13.65 -19.72
N GLU A 673 -8.53 12.61 -18.99
CA GLU A 673 -9.53 12.71 -17.94
C GLU A 673 -8.88 12.98 -16.58
N CYS A 674 -9.26 14.08 -15.92
CA CYS A 674 -8.73 14.52 -14.63
C CYS A 674 -9.81 15.33 -13.90
N ASP A 675 -9.83 15.30 -12.57
CA ASP A 675 -10.90 15.87 -11.72
C ASP A 675 -11.22 17.34 -12.00
N ARG A 676 -10.25 18.11 -12.52
CA ARG A 676 -10.43 19.52 -12.88
C ARG A 676 -11.46 19.77 -13.99
N TYR A 677 -11.74 18.78 -14.85
CA TYR A 677 -12.42 19.01 -16.13
C TYR A 677 -13.74 18.24 -16.31
N ASN A 678 -14.18 17.50 -15.28
CA ASN A 678 -15.31 16.57 -15.38
C ASN A 678 -16.63 17.20 -15.89
N LEU A 679 -16.84 18.51 -15.70
CA LEU A 679 -18.05 19.21 -16.17
C LEU A 679 -17.96 19.71 -17.64
N ASP A 680 -16.77 20.10 -18.12
CA ASP A 680 -16.59 20.68 -19.47
C ASP A 680 -16.33 19.60 -20.54
N LEU A 681 -15.70 18.49 -20.14
CA LEU A 681 -15.35 17.38 -21.02
C LEU A 681 -16.59 16.75 -21.68
N HIS A 682 -17.67 16.61 -20.93
CA HIS A 682 -18.94 16.05 -21.40
C HIS A 682 -19.50 16.79 -22.63
N ASN A 683 -19.49 18.13 -22.62
CA ASN A 683 -20.00 18.93 -23.74
C ASN A 683 -19.12 18.78 -24.99
N LYS A 684 -17.80 18.72 -24.80
CA LYS A 684 -16.85 18.54 -25.91
C LYS A 684 -16.98 17.16 -26.56
N LEU A 685 -17.28 16.11 -25.79
CA LEU A 685 -17.46 14.75 -26.28
C LEU A 685 -18.75 14.56 -27.12
N LYS A 686 -19.79 15.38 -26.91
CA LYS A 686 -21.04 15.29 -27.71
C LYS A 686 -20.80 15.44 -29.21
N HIS A 687 -19.79 16.20 -29.62
CA HIS A 687 -19.45 16.41 -31.03
C HIS A 687 -18.79 15.19 -31.71
N ILE A 688 -18.50 14.13 -30.95
CA ILE A 688 -17.86 12.89 -31.43
C ILE A 688 -18.89 11.76 -31.63
N LYS A 689 -20.13 11.94 -31.15
CA LYS A 689 -21.19 10.91 -31.14
C LYS A 689 -21.55 10.29 -32.50
N ASP A 690 -21.42 11.06 -33.58
CA ASP A 690 -21.85 10.62 -34.91
C ASP A 690 -20.78 9.84 -35.70
N TYR A 691 -19.61 9.63 -35.11
CA TYR A 691 -18.50 8.91 -35.73
C TYR A 691 -18.48 7.44 -35.27
N SER A 692 -18.09 6.54 -36.16
CA SER A 692 -17.58 5.23 -35.73
C SER A 692 -16.26 5.48 -34.99
N VAL A 693 -16.01 4.81 -33.86
CA VAL A 693 -14.84 5.12 -33.02
C VAL A 693 -14.04 3.86 -32.69
N ASN A 694 -12.73 3.95 -32.94
CA ASN A 694 -11.73 3.01 -32.43
C ASN A 694 -11.13 3.60 -31.16
N ILE A 695 -11.58 3.15 -29.99
CA ILE A 695 -11.13 3.67 -28.70
C ILE A 695 -10.01 2.81 -28.13
N PHE A 696 -8.96 3.48 -27.65
CA PHE A 696 -7.85 2.92 -26.89
C PHE A 696 -7.91 3.48 -25.47
N ILE A 697 -8.29 2.64 -24.51
CA ILE A 697 -8.30 3.00 -23.09
C ILE A 697 -6.93 2.65 -22.52
N ILE A 698 -6.13 3.67 -22.23
CA ILE A 698 -4.76 3.52 -21.73
C ILE A 698 -4.75 3.67 -20.22
N PHE A 699 -4.29 2.63 -19.52
CA PHE A 699 -4.28 2.59 -18.06
C PHE A 699 -3.00 1.96 -17.52
N ASN A 700 -2.69 2.27 -16.25
CA ASN A 700 -1.51 1.73 -15.58
C ASN A 700 -1.77 0.29 -15.10
N GLY A 701 -0.99 -0.67 -15.61
CA GLY A 701 -1.11 -2.08 -15.25
C GLY A 701 -0.63 -2.41 -13.83
N ILE A 702 0.33 -1.65 -13.27
CA ILE A 702 0.86 -1.89 -11.91
C ILE A 702 -0.21 -1.63 -10.86
N GLN A 703 -1.00 -0.58 -11.08
CA GLN A 703 -2.09 -0.16 -10.22
C GLN A 703 -3.44 -0.59 -10.81
N ILE A 704 -3.54 -1.83 -11.32
CA ILE A 704 -4.71 -2.34 -12.03
C ILE A 704 -6.02 -2.13 -11.26
N GLY A 705 -6.03 -2.26 -9.94
CA GLY A 705 -7.24 -2.01 -9.15
C GLY A 705 -7.68 -0.53 -9.16
N ASN A 706 -6.74 0.42 -9.17
CA ASN A 706 -7.03 1.84 -9.25
C ASN A 706 -7.49 2.19 -10.67
N SER A 707 -6.80 1.66 -11.67
CA SER A 707 -7.21 1.73 -13.08
C SER A 707 -8.63 1.19 -13.27
N LYS A 708 -8.96 0.04 -12.65
CA LYS A 708 -10.30 -0.56 -12.68
C LYS A 708 -11.35 0.37 -12.06
N LYS A 709 -11.07 0.94 -10.89
CA LYS A 709 -11.94 1.93 -10.25
C LYS A 709 -12.15 3.17 -11.15
N GLN A 710 -11.06 3.77 -11.63
CA GLN A 710 -11.08 4.94 -12.50
C GLN A 710 -11.90 4.71 -13.78
N ILE A 711 -11.72 3.56 -14.42
CA ILE A 711 -12.47 3.19 -15.64
C ILE A 711 -13.96 2.98 -15.34
N LEU A 712 -14.29 2.22 -14.29
CA LEU A 712 -15.69 1.84 -13.99
C LEU A 712 -16.52 2.99 -13.38
N GLU A 713 -15.86 3.90 -12.67
CA GLU A 713 -16.49 5.05 -12.00
C GLU A 713 -16.47 6.34 -12.85
N SER A 714 -15.68 6.39 -13.93
CA SER A 714 -15.65 7.54 -14.83
C SER A 714 -17.02 7.80 -15.45
N ARG A 715 -17.62 8.94 -15.08
CA ARG A 715 -18.92 9.38 -15.62
C ARG A 715 -18.80 9.76 -17.09
N ASN A 716 -17.70 10.39 -17.51
CA ASN A 716 -17.51 10.80 -18.91
C ASN A 716 -17.31 9.60 -19.82
N LEU A 717 -16.47 8.63 -19.41
CA LEU A 717 -16.24 7.41 -20.17
C LEU A 717 -17.52 6.58 -20.25
N SER A 718 -18.21 6.40 -19.12
CA SER A 718 -19.50 5.71 -19.05
C SER A 718 -20.53 6.32 -19.99
N TYR A 719 -20.67 7.66 -20.00
CA TYR A 719 -21.57 8.35 -20.91
C TYR A 719 -21.17 8.16 -22.38
N PHE A 720 -19.88 8.35 -22.69
CA PHE A 720 -19.37 8.21 -24.05
C PHE A 720 -19.60 6.81 -24.60
N LEU A 721 -19.29 5.77 -23.81
CA LEU A 721 -19.46 4.38 -24.22
C LEU A 721 -20.93 3.97 -24.41
N LYS A 722 -21.88 4.57 -23.67
CA LYS A 722 -23.31 4.28 -23.79
C LYS A 722 -24.01 4.99 -24.96
N GLU A 723 -23.50 6.14 -25.37
CA GLU A 723 -24.13 6.99 -26.39
C GLU A 723 -23.64 6.68 -27.82
N ASN A 724 -22.62 5.82 -27.95
CA ASN A 724 -22.04 5.43 -29.23
C ASN A 724 -22.24 3.93 -29.45
N ASP A 725 -23.01 3.58 -30.49
CA ASP A 725 -23.32 2.17 -30.81
C ASP A 725 -22.24 1.51 -31.69
N ASP A 726 -21.39 2.31 -32.36
CA ASP A 726 -20.44 1.85 -33.38
C ASP A 726 -18.98 1.96 -32.90
N LEU A 727 -18.63 1.08 -31.95
CA LEU A 727 -17.37 1.13 -31.19
C LEU A 727 -16.50 -0.12 -31.36
N MET A 728 -15.19 0.10 -31.50
CA MET A 728 -14.15 -0.90 -31.23
C MET A 728 -13.35 -0.47 -30.01
N ILE A 729 -13.30 -1.30 -28.97
CA ILE A 729 -12.70 -0.97 -27.67
C ILE A 729 -11.45 -1.81 -27.44
N ASN A 730 -10.33 -1.11 -27.26
CA ASN A 730 -9.04 -1.70 -27.01
C ASN A 730 -8.51 -1.27 -25.65
N LEU A 731 -8.11 -2.23 -24.84
CA LEU A 731 -7.47 -2.01 -23.54
C LEU A 731 -5.96 -1.97 -23.74
N VAL A 732 -5.32 -0.87 -23.37
CA VAL A 732 -3.87 -0.67 -23.53
C VAL A 732 -3.22 -0.59 -22.17
N ILE A 733 -2.43 -1.62 -21.85
CA ILE A 733 -1.70 -1.75 -20.61
C ILE A 733 -0.40 -0.96 -20.71
N ASP A 734 -0.30 0.09 -19.90
CA ASP A 734 0.95 0.81 -19.68
C ASP A 734 1.71 0.28 -18.46
N SER A 735 3.01 0.61 -18.34
CA SER A 735 3.89 0.11 -17.28
C SER A 735 4.07 -1.42 -17.30
N SER A 736 4.24 -1.97 -18.51
CA SER A 736 4.43 -3.40 -18.74
C SER A 736 5.86 -3.90 -18.46
N ARG A 737 6.86 -3.00 -18.49
CA ARG A 737 8.26 -3.36 -18.26
C ARG A 737 8.47 -3.89 -16.84
N GLU A 738 7.72 -3.36 -15.89
CA GLU A 738 7.72 -3.78 -14.49
C GLU A 738 7.28 -5.24 -14.33
N PHE A 739 6.22 -5.65 -15.04
CA PHE A 739 5.75 -7.05 -15.05
C PHE A 739 6.66 -7.98 -15.84
N ILE A 740 7.17 -7.50 -16.97
CA ILE A 740 8.15 -8.20 -17.80
C ILE A 740 9.41 -8.51 -16.98
N ASN A 741 9.99 -7.50 -16.32
CA ASN A 741 11.21 -7.67 -15.53
C ASN A 741 10.97 -8.65 -14.35
N ALA A 742 9.78 -8.58 -13.74
CA ALA A 742 9.37 -9.44 -12.63
C ALA A 742 8.97 -10.87 -13.04
N LYS A 743 8.84 -11.17 -14.35
CA LYS A 743 8.29 -12.45 -14.88
C LYS A 743 6.87 -12.77 -14.41
N ASN A 744 6.02 -11.73 -14.35
CA ASN A 744 4.63 -11.83 -13.89
C ASN A 744 3.64 -11.38 -14.99
N VAL A 745 3.96 -11.57 -16.27
CA VAL A 745 3.09 -11.13 -17.36
C VAL A 745 1.78 -11.92 -17.35
N HIS A 746 1.83 -13.23 -17.06
CA HIS A 746 0.64 -14.06 -16.96
C HIS A 746 -0.39 -13.55 -15.92
N GLU A 747 0.07 -13.11 -14.73
CA GLU A 747 -0.79 -12.55 -13.69
C GLU A 747 -1.44 -11.24 -14.14
N LEU A 748 -0.66 -10.36 -14.78
CA LEU A 748 -1.16 -9.12 -15.38
C LEU A 748 -2.30 -9.38 -16.38
N LEU A 749 -2.14 -10.36 -17.28
CA LEU A 749 -3.18 -10.68 -18.27
C LEU A 749 -4.47 -11.18 -17.60
N PHE A 750 -4.35 -11.94 -16.51
CA PHE A 750 -5.52 -12.41 -15.76
C PHE A 750 -6.29 -11.26 -15.10
N GLU A 751 -5.59 -10.35 -14.42
CA GLU A 751 -6.19 -9.18 -13.77
C GLU A 751 -6.84 -8.23 -14.80
N VAL A 752 -6.23 -8.05 -15.98
CA VAL A 752 -6.84 -7.27 -17.07
C VAL A 752 -8.07 -7.98 -17.64
N THR A 753 -8.10 -9.31 -17.68
CA THR A 753 -9.30 -10.07 -18.09
C THR A 753 -10.45 -9.86 -17.11
N ASP A 754 -10.16 -9.77 -15.81
CA ASP A 754 -11.17 -9.44 -14.80
C ASP A 754 -11.71 -8.01 -14.97
N LEU A 755 -10.85 -7.06 -15.33
CA LEU A 755 -11.25 -5.71 -15.74
C LEU A 755 -12.16 -5.75 -16.98
N GLU A 756 -11.81 -6.51 -18.03
CA GLU A 756 -12.64 -6.69 -19.23
C GLU A 756 -14.05 -7.13 -18.85
N LYS A 757 -14.17 -8.22 -18.07
CA LYS A 757 -15.46 -8.74 -17.59
C LYS A 757 -16.25 -7.71 -16.79
N SER A 758 -15.55 -6.93 -15.96
CA SER A 758 -16.18 -5.89 -15.14
C SER A 758 -16.75 -4.76 -16.00
N ILE A 759 -16.04 -4.36 -17.06
CA ILE A 759 -16.50 -3.37 -18.05
C ILE A 759 -17.73 -3.92 -18.79
N GLU A 760 -17.67 -5.16 -19.30
CA GLU A 760 -18.79 -5.79 -20.03
C GLU A 760 -20.04 -5.94 -19.16
N SER A 761 -19.87 -6.28 -17.88
CA SER A 761 -20.98 -6.36 -16.92
C SER A 761 -21.57 -4.99 -16.59
N ARG A 762 -20.75 -3.94 -16.52
CA ARG A 762 -21.17 -2.57 -16.19
C ARG A 762 -21.87 -1.90 -17.36
N PHE A 763 -21.40 -2.12 -18.57
CA PHE A 763 -21.89 -1.50 -19.79
C PHE A 763 -22.51 -2.56 -20.71
N LYS A 764 -23.80 -2.85 -20.52
CA LYS A 764 -24.53 -3.84 -21.34
C LYS A 764 -24.39 -3.56 -22.84
N GLY A 765 -24.07 -4.59 -23.61
CA GLY A 765 -23.90 -4.49 -25.08
C GLY A 765 -22.49 -4.12 -25.52
N ILE A 766 -21.59 -3.82 -24.57
CA ILE A 766 -20.19 -3.51 -24.83
C ILE A 766 -19.35 -4.78 -24.67
N LYS A 767 -18.46 -5.04 -25.63
CA LYS A 767 -17.47 -6.13 -25.58
C LYS A 767 -16.09 -5.56 -25.87
N ASN A 768 -15.09 -5.98 -25.10
CA ASN A 768 -13.70 -5.57 -25.36
C ASN A 768 -13.12 -6.38 -26.52
N ASP A 769 -12.48 -5.70 -27.47
CA ASP A 769 -11.94 -6.29 -28.68
C ASP A 769 -10.52 -6.83 -28.46
N TYR A 770 -9.55 -5.95 -28.21
CA TYR A 770 -8.15 -6.36 -28.00
C TYR A 770 -7.56 -5.81 -26.72
N MET A 771 -6.68 -6.62 -26.14
CA MET A 771 -5.74 -6.23 -25.10
C MET A 771 -4.37 -5.99 -25.76
N LEU A 772 -3.77 -4.85 -25.48
CA LEU A 772 -2.47 -4.43 -25.99
C LEU A 772 -1.57 -4.00 -24.84
N ILE A 773 -0.27 -4.08 -25.09
CA ILE A 773 0.79 -3.65 -24.20
C ILE A 773 1.54 -2.48 -24.84
N ASN A 774 1.69 -1.41 -24.06
CA ASN A 774 2.52 -0.26 -24.42
C ASN A 774 4.01 -0.56 -24.13
N SER A 775 4.60 -1.49 -24.88
CA SER A 775 6.04 -1.82 -24.81
C SER A 775 6.82 -1.21 -25.98
N LYS A 776 8.16 -1.18 -25.92
CA LYS A 776 9.00 -0.85 -27.07
C LYS A 776 9.05 -1.97 -28.12
N ASN A 777 8.85 -3.22 -27.72
CA ASN A 777 8.90 -4.36 -28.63
C ASN A 777 7.48 -4.73 -29.11
N PRO A 778 7.17 -4.58 -30.42
CA PRO A 778 5.82 -4.84 -30.93
C PRO A 778 5.42 -6.31 -30.90
N ILE A 779 6.37 -7.24 -30.72
CA ILE A 779 6.11 -8.68 -30.79
C ILE A 779 5.11 -9.16 -29.73
N TYR A 780 5.04 -8.50 -28.57
CA TYR A 780 4.07 -8.83 -27.53
C TYR A 780 2.64 -8.55 -27.99
N ASN A 781 2.42 -7.44 -28.70
CA ASN A 781 1.12 -7.13 -29.28
C ASN A 781 0.77 -8.08 -30.43
N MET A 782 1.75 -8.51 -31.22
CA MET A 782 1.52 -9.55 -32.24
C MET A 782 1.04 -10.85 -31.60
N ALA A 783 1.69 -11.28 -30.51
CA ALA A 783 1.29 -12.49 -29.78
C ALA A 783 -0.12 -12.37 -29.16
N LEU A 784 -0.44 -11.21 -28.55
CA LEU A 784 -1.76 -10.94 -27.98
C LEU A 784 -2.87 -10.95 -29.04
N ILE A 785 -2.61 -10.34 -30.20
CA ILE A 785 -3.55 -10.31 -31.33
C ILE A 785 -3.76 -11.73 -31.87
N GLU A 786 -2.69 -12.45 -32.19
CA GLU A 786 -2.77 -13.83 -32.70
C GLU A 786 -3.47 -14.78 -31.72
N GLY A 787 -3.25 -14.60 -30.42
CA GLY A 787 -3.95 -15.34 -29.37
C GLY A 787 -5.46 -15.05 -29.35
N LYS A 788 -5.85 -13.78 -29.51
CA LYS A 788 -7.25 -13.33 -29.44
C LYS A 788 -8.06 -13.67 -30.70
N GLU A 789 -7.45 -13.68 -31.89
CA GLU A 789 -8.12 -13.96 -33.16
C GLU A 789 -8.60 -15.41 -33.31
N LYS A 790 -8.13 -16.32 -32.46
CA LYS A 790 -8.51 -17.72 -32.53
C LYS A 790 -9.63 -18.02 -31.53
N ASP A 791 -10.78 -18.47 -32.05
CA ASP A 791 -11.96 -18.82 -31.26
C ASP A 791 -11.67 -19.83 -30.14
N ASN A 792 -10.81 -20.83 -30.44
CA ASN A 792 -10.25 -21.78 -29.47
C ASN A 792 -8.74 -21.87 -29.70
N PHE A 793 -7.93 -21.32 -28.79
CA PHE A 793 -6.48 -21.34 -28.91
C PHE A 793 -5.90 -22.71 -28.49
N LEU A 794 -5.81 -23.65 -29.43
CA LEU A 794 -5.40 -25.03 -29.14
C LEU A 794 -3.88 -25.20 -29.04
N ILE A 795 -3.43 -26.35 -28.54
CA ILE A 795 -2.00 -26.72 -28.48
C ILE A 795 -1.33 -26.63 -29.87
N SER A 796 -2.05 -26.97 -30.95
CA SER A 796 -1.55 -26.83 -32.33
C SER A 796 -1.34 -25.37 -32.73
N ASP A 797 -2.23 -24.47 -32.28
CA ASP A 797 -2.13 -23.05 -32.52
C ASP A 797 -0.99 -22.44 -31.72
N TYR A 798 -0.86 -22.80 -30.44
CA TYR A 798 0.27 -22.44 -29.59
C TYR A 798 1.60 -22.77 -30.28
N LYS A 799 1.78 -24.01 -30.77
CA LYS A 799 3.02 -24.42 -31.45
C LYS A 799 3.29 -23.59 -32.70
N THR A 800 2.28 -23.44 -33.56
CA THR A 800 2.43 -22.72 -34.83
C THR A 800 2.74 -21.24 -34.63
N VAL A 801 2.01 -20.58 -33.74
CA VAL A 801 2.18 -19.15 -33.43
C VAL A 801 3.52 -18.93 -32.73
N LYS A 802 3.89 -19.78 -31.78
CA LYS A 802 5.19 -19.74 -31.10
C LYS A 802 6.36 -19.88 -32.08
N GLU A 803 6.33 -20.87 -32.97
CA GLU A 803 7.39 -21.07 -33.97
C GLU A 803 7.58 -19.82 -34.84
N LYS A 804 6.49 -19.27 -35.39
CA LYS A 804 6.54 -18.04 -36.20
C LYS A 804 7.05 -16.83 -35.42
N LEU A 805 6.60 -16.66 -34.18
CA LEU A 805 7.06 -15.57 -33.33
C LEU A 805 8.54 -15.73 -33.00
N PHE A 806 9.03 -16.94 -32.74
CA PHE A 806 10.42 -17.23 -32.36
C PHE A 806 11.42 -17.07 -33.52
N GLU A 807 10.96 -17.24 -34.76
CA GLU A 807 11.74 -16.94 -35.98
C GLU A 807 11.92 -15.43 -36.21
N SER A 808 11.10 -14.59 -35.56
CA SER A 808 11.15 -13.15 -35.71
C SER A 808 12.49 -12.58 -35.21
N PRO A 809 13.08 -11.57 -35.91
CA PRO A 809 14.20 -10.81 -35.37
C PRO A 809 13.88 -10.13 -34.03
N LEU A 810 12.59 -9.91 -33.76
CA LEU A 810 12.07 -9.25 -32.56
C LEU A 810 12.05 -10.16 -31.32
N SER A 811 12.25 -11.48 -31.45
CA SER A 811 12.28 -12.46 -30.34
C SER A 811 13.66 -13.09 -30.13
N ARG A 812 14.74 -12.42 -30.51
CA ARG A 812 16.08 -13.06 -30.46
C ARG A 812 16.63 -13.24 -29.04
N GLY A 813 16.20 -12.42 -28.08
CA GLY A 813 16.60 -12.55 -26.69
C GLY A 813 15.84 -13.66 -25.96
N VAL A 814 16.46 -14.20 -24.92
CA VAL A 814 15.85 -15.22 -24.05
C VAL A 814 14.66 -14.65 -23.30
N GLU A 815 14.76 -13.40 -22.83
CA GLU A 815 13.70 -12.67 -22.14
C GLU A 815 12.44 -12.55 -23.01
N GLU A 816 12.57 -12.10 -24.27
CA GLU A 816 11.43 -11.97 -25.19
C GLU A 816 10.74 -13.32 -25.41
N LYS A 817 11.51 -14.40 -25.56
CA LYS A 817 10.96 -15.74 -25.79
C LYS A 817 10.17 -16.26 -24.59
N GLU A 818 10.68 -16.07 -23.37
CA GLU A 818 9.99 -16.45 -22.14
C GLU A 818 8.67 -15.69 -22.01
N ILE A 819 8.66 -14.38 -22.26
CA ILE A 819 7.44 -13.56 -22.19
C ILE A 819 6.41 -14.00 -23.24
N LEU A 820 6.86 -14.30 -24.46
CA LEU A 820 5.97 -14.80 -25.50
C LEU A 820 5.35 -16.14 -25.10
N GLU A 821 6.12 -17.02 -24.47
CA GLU A 821 5.57 -18.26 -23.91
C GLU A 821 4.53 -18.01 -22.83
N GLU A 822 4.75 -17.07 -21.91
CA GLU A 822 3.76 -16.69 -20.89
C GLU A 822 2.46 -16.17 -21.52
N ILE A 823 2.57 -15.26 -22.50
CA ILE A 823 1.41 -14.69 -23.22
C ILE A 823 0.63 -15.79 -23.94
N LEU A 824 1.31 -16.65 -24.69
CA LEU A 824 0.65 -17.72 -25.45
C LEU A 824 0.05 -18.80 -24.53
N SER A 825 0.69 -19.08 -23.40
CA SER A 825 0.19 -20.04 -22.41
C SER A 825 -1.07 -19.54 -21.72
N TYR A 826 -1.20 -18.22 -21.50
CA TYR A 826 -2.43 -17.62 -20.97
C TYR A 826 -3.64 -17.94 -21.89
N PHE A 827 -3.51 -17.81 -23.20
CA PHE A 827 -4.60 -18.13 -24.13
C PHE A 827 -4.90 -19.63 -24.17
N LEU A 828 -3.88 -20.48 -24.09
CA LEU A 828 -4.03 -21.94 -24.02
C LEU A 828 -4.82 -22.39 -22.77
N ASN A 829 -4.60 -21.71 -21.64
CA ASN A 829 -5.24 -22.02 -20.37
C ASN A 829 -6.66 -21.43 -20.24
N LYS A 830 -7.06 -20.51 -21.12
CA LYS A 830 -8.40 -19.90 -21.15
C LYS A 830 -9.47 -20.82 -21.76
N THR A 831 -9.03 -21.80 -22.56
CA THR A 831 -9.87 -22.78 -23.27
C THR A 831 -10.14 -24.08 -22.50
N ASN A 832 -9.50 -24.29 -21.35
CA ASN A 832 -9.78 -25.37 -20.40
C ASN A 832 -10.58 -24.83 -19.23
#